data_AF-A0A7K4BFB4-F1
#
_entry.id   AF-A0A7K4BFB4-F1
#
_cell.length_a   1.000
_cell.length_b   1.000
_cell.length_c   1.000
_cell.angle_alpha   90.00
_cell.angle_beta   90.00
_cell.angle_gamma   90.00
#
_symmetry.space_group_name_H-M   'P 1'
#
loop_
_entity.id
_entity.type
_entity.pdbx_description
1 polymer ?
#
loop_
_entity_poly.entity_id
_entity_poly.type
_entity_poly.pdbx_seq_one_letter_code
_entity_poly.pdbx_strand_id
1 'polypeptide(L)'
;LLSRTRWANGDFAVEDALIRSLEDYYDVLPVFCFGISDEEIGARSTRDVVEMFFEGRISALIDARAFTPPRDADAFTKTLEGLGVPVFHPLILYHQTEAEWGDCIDGMRGSNVSWYVAMPEFLGGITMMPIGAAGIRDPAGIDGEQHIPIDERLERFVARVRRWIDLAQKPAAERRVAFILHNKPCASVEATVGAGAHLDTLESVARILEAMHDTGYAVECPGSGKILIDDIMNRKAISDFRWTSVTEIVQRGGTLALVEPEEYAAWFEVLPPAVRTRIIETWGQPPGEAMVYGGKIVVTGVRYGDAIVCVQPKRGCAGPQCDGEVCKILHDPDVPPTHQYLATYRYIEEVFGADVIIHVGTHGNLEFLPGKSVALSDACYPDIAIGTVPHLYIYNADNPPEGTIAKRRSYAVLVDHMQAVMTSSDLYAGLKELEEQIADYNRVRDVEPARAHALEHTIVDLLKETGIADEIGFCDLHEDNRPFEDVIAAAHTAVTRIADTRIPDGMHVFGEVPAGERLAEFINAIMRYGGEARGAVLRMMGHDVSIADEDLLRDADSRAKDLIAAAVAGEPLDRAAKRILAGRLQNLDLAALEEIQATILDLTARIEGSDEIGSLLSGCAGSYIPPGPSGLITRGKPEVLPTGRNFYSLDPFRIPTRAAWRIGMRLAESIIGKYVEEQGRIPENVGMYWMASDVMWADGEQLAQIFHLLGVEPVWVDGRVRSFRIIPLEELGRPRIDVTIRMSGILRDCFYTCIELLDDAISEVAALDEPPDMNFVRKHALQGLGTTRIFGSRPGTYGNGVSLAVYASAWKEEADLAEVYLRWNSYAYGRDTFGEEARETFSAHLATIDFTFNKTVTDEYDLLGCCCYFGGHGGLTGAARALSNRDVPAYYGDTRDRDRVEVRTLAEEIRRVVRARLLNPKWIEGMMRHGYRGAGDISKHVGAVYGWEATTQEVDDRIFDDITRTFVLDADTREFFENENPWALEEIGRRLLEAHGRGLWDADPEVLEGLRAAYLDMEGWIEDHMGDAGGDVQGGAIRVVTLQDLEALRRAE
;
A
#
# COMPACT_ATOMS: atom_id res chain seq x y z
N LEU A 1 -6.23 -33.89 -3.65
CA LEU A 1 -7.39 -34.00 -2.73
C LEU A 1 -8.64 -33.53 -3.47
N LEU A 2 -9.67 -34.36 -3.56
CA LEU A 2 -10.83 -34.19 -4.44
C LEU A 2 -12.16 -34.24 -3.65
N SER A 3 -13.23 -33.72 -4.26
CA SER A 3 -14.56 -33.69 -3.63
C SER A 3 -15.26 -35.03 -3.77
N ARG A 4 -15.61 -35.67 -2.64
CA ARG A 4 -16.40 -36.91 -2.66
C ARG A 4 -17.79 -36.70 -3.23
N THR A 5 -18.41 -35.54 -3.00
CA THR A 5 -19.74 -35.20 -3.51
C THR A 5 -19.75 -35.20 -5.04
N ARG A 6 -18.75 -34.58 -5.66
CA ARG A 6 -18.63 -34.53 -7.12
C ARG A 6 -18.39 -35.89 -7.75
N TRP A 7 -17.49 -36.67 -7.15
CA TRP A 7 -17.27 -38.06 -7.57
C TRP A 7 -18.56 -38.90 -7.51
N ALA A 8 -19.34 -38.78 -6.43
CA ALA A 8 -20.60 -39.50 -6.26
C ALA A 8 -21.68 -39.06 -7.28
N ASN A 9 -21.63 -37.82 -7.76
CA ASN A 9 -22.58 -37.25 -8.71
C ASN A 9 -22.17 -37.44 -10.18
N GLY A 10 -21.01 -38.04 -10.48
CA GLY A 10 -20.53 -38.17 -11.86
C GLY A 10 -19.89 -36.90 -12.45
N ASP A 11 -19.72 -35.85 -11.64
CA ASP A 11 -19.21 -34.54 -12.05
C ASP A 11 -17.72 -34.42 -11.72
N PHE A 12 -16.87 -35.11 -12.49
CA PHE A 12 -15.44 -35.21 -12.22
C PHE A 12 -14.56 -35.05 -13.48
N ALA A 13 -15.09 -34.47 -14.56
CA ALA A 13 -14.34 -34.33 -15.82
C ALA A 13 -13.11 -33.42 -15.66
N VAL A 14 -13.22 -32.35 -14.85
CA VAL A 14 -12.09 -31.46 -14.53
C VAL A 14 -11.02 -32.22 -13.74
N GLU A 15 -11.42 -32.97 -12.71
CA GLU A 15 -10.51 -33.81 -11.94
C GLU A 15 -9.81 -34.89 -12.78
N ASP A 16 -10.55 -35.57 -13.66
CA ASP A 16 -10.00 -36.57 -14.58
C ASP A 16 -8.95 -35.96 -15.52
N ALA A 17 -9.23 -34.79 -16.08
CA ALA A 17 -8.30 -34.07 -16.96
C ALA A 17 -7.03 -33.66 -16.20
N LEU A 18 -7.19 -33.14 -14.97
CA LEU A 18 -6.07 -32.77 -14.10
C LEU A 18 -5.19 -33.98 -13.74
N ILE A 19 -5.80 -35.10 -13.35
CA ILE A 19 -5.07 -36.33 -13.03
C ILE A 19 -4.26 -36.80 -14.25
N ARG A 20 -4.90 -36.93 -15.41
CA ARG A 20 -4.24 -37.41 -16.63
C ARG A 20 -3.09 -36.50 -17.06
N SER A 21 -3.27 -35.18 -16.97
CA SER A 21 -2.24 -34.22 -17.33
C SER A 21 -1.02 -34.27 -16.39
N LEU A 22 -1.23 -34.66 -15.12
CA LEU A 22 -0.14 -34.86 -14.16
C LEU A 22 0.54 -36.24 -14.33
N GLU A 23 -0.20 -37.28 -14.71
CA GLU A 23 0.31 -38.64 -14.95
C GLU A 23 1.35 -38.70 -16.08
N ASP A 24 1.37 -37.71 -16.98
CA ASP A 24 2.41 -37.56 -17.99
C ASP A 24 3.81 -37.29 -17.39
N TYR A 25 3.88 -36.82 -16.14
CA TYR A 25 5.11 -36.38 -15.49
C TYR A 25 5.37 -37.05 -14.13
N TYR A 26 4.31 -37.38 -13.37
CA TYR A 26 4.39 -37.77 -11.97
C TYR A 26 3.42 -38.90 -11.61
N ASP A 27 3.74 -39.62 -10.52
CA ASP A 27 2.79 -40.53 -9.88
C ASP A 27 1.71 -39.71 -9.14
N VAL A 28 0.43 -39.97 -9.44
CA VAL A 28 -0.70 -39.23 -8.84
C VAL A 28 -1.43 -40.08 -7.81
N LEU A 29 -1.64 -39.53 -6.60
CA LEU A 29 -2.43 -40.16 -5.54
C LEU A 29 -3.78 -39.43 -5.35
N PRO A 30 -4.84 -39.82 -6.08
CA PRO A 30 -6.16 -39.21 -5.94
C PRO A 30 -6.86 -39.72 -4.68
N VAL A 31 -7.19 -38.79 -3.77
CA VAL A 31 -7.97 -39.09 -2.55
C VAL A 31 -9.19 -38.18 -2.52
N PHE A 32 -10.38 -38.75 -2.32
CA PHE A 32 -11.63 -38.03 -2.17
C PHE A 32 -12.08 -37.99 -0.71
N CYS A 33 -12.63 -36.88 -0.25
CA CYS A 33 -13.25 -36.77 1.07
C CYS A 33 -14.39 -35.74 1.08
N PHE A 34 -15.20 -35.74 2.15
CA PHE A 34 -16.22 -34.71 2.39
C PHE A 34 -15.62 -33.45 3.04
N GLY A 35 -14.40 -33.54 3.56
CA GLY A 35 -13.70 -32.46 4.25
C GLY A 35 -14.13 -32.23 5.70
N ILE A 36 -15.38 -32.58 6.04
CA ILE A 36 -15.94 -32.52 7.38
C ILE A 36 -16.00 -33.94 7.98
N SER A 37 -15.67 -34.06 9.26
CA SER A 37 -15.83 -35.31 10.02
C SER A 37 -17.30 -35.61 10.29
N ASP A 38 -17.71 -36.85 10.02
CA ASP A 38 -19.04 -37.36 10.35
C ASP A 38 -18.91 -38.84 10.75
N GLU A 39 -19.15 -39.13 12.03
CA GLU A 39 -19.01 -40.47 12.58
C GLU A 39 -20.08 -41.44 12.04
N GLU A 40 -21.28 -40.97 11.69
CA GLU A 40 -22.39 -41.83 11.25
C GLU A 40 -22.08 -42.47 9.89
N ILE A 41 -21.46 -41.71 8.99
CA ILE A 41 -21.06 -42.18 7.66
C ILE A 41 -19.58 -42.56 7.57
N GLY A 42 -18.85 -42.53 8.70
CA GLY A 42 -17.42 -42.82 8.77
C GLY A 42 -16.54 -41.83 8.00
N ALA A 43 -17.02 -40.60 7.78
CA ALA A 43 -16.26 -39.54 7.12
C ALA A 43 -15.20 -38.98 8.08
N ARG A 44 -13.96 -38.99 7.62
CA ARG A 44 -12.81 -38.42 8.33
C ARG A 44 -12.70 -36.92 8.08
N SER A 45 -12.10 -36.20 9.03
CA SER A 45 -11.77 -34.79 8.82
C SER A 45 -10.72 -34.64 7.71
N THR A 46 -10.63 -33.44 7.11
CA THR A 46 -9.56 -33.14 6.13
C THR A 46 -8.17 -33.43 6.72
N ARG A 47 -7.93 -33.05 7.98
CA ARG A 47 -6.68 -33.31 8.69
C ARG A 47 -6.33 -34.79 8.72
N ASP A 48 -7.25 -35.63 9.20
CA ASP A 48 -7.02 -37.09 9.30
C ASP A 48 -6.73 -37.71 7.93
N VAL A 49 -7.38 -37.20 6.87
CA VAL A 49 -7.16 -37.66 5.49
C VAL A 49 -5.75 -37.28 5.04
N VAL A 50 -5.29 -36.06 5.31
CA VAL A 50 -3.94 -35.62 4.95
C VAL A 50 -2.87 -36.44 5.68
N GLU A 51 -3.00 -36.59 7.00
CA GLU A 51 -2.07 -37.40 7.81
C GLU A 51 -2.04 -38.87 7.34
N MET A 52 -3.22 -39.48 7.12
CA MET A 52 -3.29 -40.91 6.77
C MET A 52 -2.74 -41.24 5.37
N PHE A 53 -3.01 -40.38 4.38
CA PHE A 53 -2.77 -40.70 2.98
C PHE A 53 -1.55 -40.01 2.37
N PHE A 54 -1.18 -38.81 2.83
CA PHE A 54 -0.17 -37.98 2.16
C PHE A 54 1.15 -37.84 2.93
N GLU A 55 1.13 -37.93 4.26
CA GLU A 55 2.34 -37.72 5.09
C GLU A 55 3.51 -38.63 4.66
N GLY A 56 4.63 -38.01 4.29
CA GLY A 56 5.85 -38.68 3.82
C GLY A 56 5.75 -39.36 2.44
N ARG A 57 4.71 -39.07 1.64
CA ARG A 57 4.45 -39.77 0.36
C ARG A 57 4.30 -38.86 -0.87
N ILE A 58 4.22 -37.54 -0.69
CA ILE A 58 3.96 -36.60 -1.78
C ILE A 58 5.02 -35.50 -1.83
N SER A 59 5.19 -34.88 -3.00
CA SER A 59 6.05 -33.70 -3.21
C SER A 59 5.26 -32.40 -3.41
N ALA A 60 3.94 -32.50 -3.59
CA ALA A 60 3.01 -31.39 -3.70
C ALA A 60 1.61 -31.86 -3.32
N LEU A 61 0.81 -30.98 -2.72
CA LEU A 61 -0.60 -31.22 -2.44
C LEU A 61 -1.44 -30.33 -3.35
N ILE A 62 -2.31 -30.92 -4.18
CA ILE A 62 -3.32 -30.16 -4.94
C ILE A 62 -4.68 -30.37 -4.27
N ASP A 63 -5.25 -29.32 -3.68
CA ASP A 63 -6.61 -29.34 -3.13
C ASP A 63 -7.59 -28.71 -4.11
N ALA A 64 -8.24 -29.55 -4.91
CA ALA A 64 -9.19 -29.12 -5.96
C ALA A 64 -10.65 -29.10 -5.48
N ARG A 65 -10.90 -29.19 -4.17
CA ARG A 65 -12.26 -29.17 -3.60
C ARG A 65 -12.81 -27.75 -3.54
N ALA A 66 -14.14 -27.62 -3.50
CA ALA A 66 -14.76 -26.39 -2.98
C ALA A 66 -14.30 -26.19 -1.51
N PHE A 67 -13.75 -25.02 -1.20
CA PHE A 67 -13.17 -24.77 0.12
C PHE A 67 -14.22 -24.93 1.22
N THR A 68 -13.90 -25.73 2.22
CA THR A 68 -14.68 -25.85 3.45
C THR A 68 -13.78 -25.49 4.61
N PRO A 69 -14.10 -24.44 5.40
CA PRO A 69 -13.27 -24.07 6.53
C PRO A 69 -13.08 -25.27 7.46
N PRO A 70 -11.84 -25.63 7.82
CA PRO A 70 -11.61 -26.65 8.82
C PRO A 70 -12.22 -26.20 10.16
N ARG A 71 -12.73 -27.14 10.96
CA ARG A 71 -13.25 -26.85 12.31
C ARG A 71 -12.18 -26.26 13.23
N ASP A 72 -10.94 -26.67 13.03
CA ASP A 72 -9.74 -26.17 13.71
C ASP A 72 -8.70 -25.84 12.65
N ALA A 73 -8.65 -24.55 12.27
CA ALA A 73 -7.76 -24.07 11.22
C ALA A 73 -6.30 -24.14 11.64
N ASP A 74 -5.98 -23.75 12.88
CA ASP A 74 -4.61 -23.74 13.39
C ASP A 74 -4.01 -25.16 13.42
N ALA A 75 -4.78 -26.15 13.89
CA ALA A 75 -4.32 -27.53 13.88
C ALA A 75 -4.13 -28.07 12.45
N PHE A 76 -4.98 -27.65 11.51
CA PHE A 76 -4.85 -28.06 10.12
C PHE A 76 -3.65 -27.41 9.43
N THR A 77 -3.41 -26.11 9.65
CA THR A 77 -2.22 -25.41 9.15
C THR A 77 -0.94 -26.07 9.67
N LYS A 78 -0.87 -26.42 10.97
CA LYS A 78 0.26 -27.19 11.52
C LYS A 78 0.47 -28.55 10.86
N THR A 79 -0.60 -29.18 10.40
CA THR A 79 -0.52 -30.44 9.65
C THR A 79 0.09 -30.20 8.26
N LEU A 80 -0.26 -29.11 7.59
CA LEU A 80 0.33 -28.71 6.30
C LEU A 80 1.79 -28.28 6.45
N GLU A 81 2.13 -27.56 7.53
CA GLU A 81 3.52 -27.24 7.89
C GLU A 81 4.35 -28.52 8.09
N GLY A 82 3.82 -29.50 8.83
CA GLY A 82 4.48 -30.79 9.02
C GLY A 82 4.63 -31.62 7.74
N LEU A 83 3.73 -31.44 6.77
CA LEU A 83 3.84 -32.05 5.45
C LEU A 83 4.96 -31.40 4.63
N GLY A 84 5.18 -30.09 4.77
CA GLY A 84 6.34 -29.37 4.22
C GLY A 84 6.34 -29.15 2.71
N VAL A 85 5.27 -29.50 2.00
CA VAL A 85 5.17 -29.42 0.52
C VAL A 85 4.25 -28.29 0.05
N PRO A 86 4.45 -27.72 -1.15
CA PRO A 86 3.58 -26.70 -1.69
C PRO A 86 2.12 -27.16 -1.79
N VAL A 87 1.19 -26.29 -1.40
CA VAL A 87 -0.25 -26.54 -1.41
C VAL A 87 -0.91 -25.71 -2.51
N PHE A 88 -1.30 -26.36 -3.61
CA PHE A 88 -1.97 -25.73 -4.74
C PHE A 88 -3.49 -25.77 -4.59
N HIS A 89 -4.18 -24.69 -4.97
CA HIS A 89 -5.63 -24.61 -4.96
C HIS A 89 -6.17 -24.11 -6.31
N PRO A 90 -6.37 -25.00 -7.30
CA PRO A 90 -6.95 -24.59 -8.57
C PRO A 90 -8.43 -24.18 -8.39
N LEU A 91 -8.86 -23.20 -9.17
CA LEU A 91 -10.23 -22.68 -9.15
C LEU A 91 -11.11 -23.45 -10.13
N ILE A 92 -12.38 -23.62 -9.76
CA ILE A 92 -13.43 -24.15 -10.62
C ILE A 92 -14.57 -23.13 -10.62
N LEU A 93 -14.92 -22.66 -11.81
CA LEU A 93 -15.95 -21.63 -12.00
C LEU A 93 -17.32 -22.30 -11.99
N TYR A 94 -17.88 -22.46 -10.80
CA TYR A 94 -19.06 -23.31 -10.59
C TYR A 94 -20.33 -22.87 -11.32
N HIS A 95 -20.50 -21.57 -11.54
CA HIS A 95 -21.73 -20.99 -12.10
C HIS A 95 -21.47 -20.10 -13.31
N GLN A 96 -20.30 -20.26 -13.94
CA GLN A 96 -19.88 -19.46 -15.07
C GLN A 96 -19.25 -20.38 -16.10
N THR A 97 -19.71 -20.28 -17.34
CA THR A 97 -19.11 -20.98 -18.48
C THR A 97 -17.75 -20.36 -18.84
N GLU A 98 -16.93 -21.11 -19.57
CA GLU A 98 -15.64 -20.59 -20.06
C GLU A 98 -15.80 -19.31 -20.89
N ALA A 99 -16.83 -19.23 -21.74
CA ALA A 99 -17.11 -18.05 -22.55
C ALA A 99 -17.50 -16.83 -21.70
N GLU A 100 -18.42 -17.01 -20.73
CA GLU A 100 -18.80 -15.93 -19.81
C GLU A 100 -17.62 -15.48 -18.95
N TRP A 101 -16.72 -16.39 -18.56
CA TRP A 101 -15.49 -16.05 -17.87
C TRP A 101 -14.53 -15.28 -18.75
N GLY A 102 -14.35 -15.71 -20.01
CA GLY A 102 -13.54 -15.03 -21.02
C GLY A 102 -13.93 -13.56 -21.17
N ASP A 103 -15.23 -13.29 -21.33
CA ASP A 103 -15.78 -11.94 -21.53
C ASP A 103 -15.85 -11.11 -20.22
N CYS A 104 -15.78 -11.74 -19.05
CA CYS A 104 -15.87 -11.05 -17.76
C CYS A 104 -14.51 -10.50 -17.32
N ILE A 105 -14.34 -9.18 -17.31
CA ILE A 105 -13.10 -8.52 -16.84
C ILE A 105 -12.88 -8.66 -15.32
N ASP A 106 -13.90 -9.01 -14.52
CA ASP A 106 -13.69 -9.30 -13.09
C ASP A 106 -13.01 -10.67 -12.89
N GLY A 107 -13.25 -11.60 -13.81
CA GLY A 107 -12.88 -13.01 -13.69
C GLY A 107 -13.78 -13.76 -12.71
N MET A 108 -13.87 -13.33 -11.45
CA MET A 108 -14.76 -13.92 -10.44
C MET A 108 -15.37 -12.84 -9.54
N ARG A 109 -16.68 -12.94 -9.25
CA ARG A 109 -17.47 -11.90 -8.56
C ARG A 109 -17.77 -12.17 -7.09
N GLY A 110 -17.82 -11.09 -6.30
CA GLY A 110 -18.49 -11.02 -5.00
C GLY A 110 -18.15 -12.17 -4.04
N SER A 111 -19.19 -12.87 -3.57
CA SER A 111 -19.02 -13.97 -2.60
C SER A 111 -18.16 -15.14 -3.10
N ASN A 112 -18.02 -15.34 -4.41
CA ASN A 112 -17.16 -16.39 -4.95
C ASN A 112 -15.68 -16.10 -4.65
N VAL A 113 -15.25 -14.84 -4.76
CA VAL A 113 -13.88 -14.44 -4.37
C VAL A 113 -13.65 -14.71 -2.89
N SER A 114 -14.64 -14.44 -2.05
CA SER A 114 -14.55 -14.71 -0.62
C SER A 114 -14.32 -16.19 -0.33
N TRP A 115 -15.13 -17.08 -0.91
CA TRP A 115 -15.08 -18.52 -0.60
C TRP A 115 -13.98 -19.28 -1.31
N TYR A 116 -13.72 -18.99 -2.59
CA TYR A 116 -12.82 -19.77 -3.43
C TYR A 116 -11.41 -19.18 -3.54
N VAL A 117 -11.20 -17.94 -3.10
CA VAL A 117 -9.89 -17.28 -3.15
C VAL A 117 -9.44 -16.90 -1.74
N ALA A 118 -10.18 -16.02 -1.06
CA ALA A 118 -9.76 -15.49 0.23
C ALA A 118 -9.64 -16.57 1.32
N MET A 119 -10.59 -17.51 1.42
CA MET A 119 -10.53 -18.55 2.45
C MET A 119 -9.37 -19.56 2.24
N PRO A 120 -9.09 -20.07 1.02
CA PRO A 120 -7.88 -20.86 0.76
C PRO A 120 -6.55 -20.16 1.08
N GLU A 121 -6.49 -18.82 1.04
CA GLU A 121 -5.29 -18.06 1.46
C GLU A 121 -4.93 -18.35 2.93
N PHE A 122 -5.92 -18.62 3.80
CA PHE A 122 -5.69 -18.97 5.21
C PHE A 122 -4.94 -20.29 5.41
N LEU A 123 -4.91 -21.14 4.38
CA LEU A 123 -4.18 -22.40 4.37
C LEU A 123 -2.87 -22.32 3.57
N GLY A 124 -2.47 -21.12 3.13
CA GLY A 124 -1.28 -20.93 2.30
C GLY A 124 -1.45 -21.52 0.89
N GLY A 125 -2.68 -21.62 0.39
CA GLY A 125 -2.96 -22.11 -0.96
C GLY A 125 -2.36 -21.19 -2.04
N ILE A 126 -1.71 -21.79 -3.06
CA ILE A 126 -1.05 -21.05 -4.14
C ILE A 126 -1.60 -21.44 -5.53
N THR A 127 -1.30 -20.61 -6.54
CA THR A 127 -1.70 -20.81 -7.96
C THR A 127 -3.21 -20.99 -8.14
N MET A 128 -3.98 -19.99 -7.71
CA MET A 128 -5.44 -19.97 -7.84
C MET A 128 -5.87 -19.59 -9.27
N MET A 129 -5.78 -20.57 -10.16
CA MET A 129 -6.08 -20.45 -11.59
C MET A 129 -7.34 -21.24 -11.95
N PRO A 130 -8.23 -20.71 -12.82
CA PRO A 130 -9.45 -21.42 -13.22
C PRO A 130 -9.11 -22.55 -14.19
N ILE A 131 -9.16 -23.81 -13.74
CA ILE A 131 -8.89 -24.99 -14.58
C ILE A 131 -10.16 -25.67 -15.10
N GLY A 132 -11.32 -25.22 -14.65
CA GLY A 132 -12.61 -25.77 -15.05
C GLY A 132 -13.73 -24.75 -14.89
N ALA A 133 -14.78 -24.92 -15.68
CA ALA A 133 -15.95 -24.04 -15.74
C ALA A 133 -17.25 -24.83 -15.84
N ALA A 134 -18.37 -24.16 -15.60
CA ALA A 134 -19.69 -24.75 -15.81
C ALA A 134 -19.87 -25.12 -17.30
N GLY A 135 -20.34 -26.34 -17.54
CA GLY A 135 -20.72 -26.81 -18.86
C GLY A 135 -22.03 -26.18 -19.34
N ILE A 136 -22.28 -26.25 -20.65
CA ILE A 136 -23.53 -25.77 -21.24
C ILE A 136 -24.68 -26.68 -20.79
N ARG A 137 -25.68 -26.11 -20.10
CA ARG A 137 -26.85 -26.87 -19.62
C ARG A 137 -27.62 -27.50 -20.79
N ASP A 138 -27.96 -28.79 -20.67
CA ASP A 138 -28.85 -29.48 -21.61
C ASP A 138 -30.26 -28.85 -21.56
N PRO A 139 -30.83 -28.40 -22.70
CA PRO A 139 -32.21 -27.91 -22.78
C PRO A 139 -33.28 -28.89 -22.23
N ALA A 140 -32.98 -30.19 -22.12
CA ALA A 140 -33.89 -31.21 -21.61
C ALA A 140 -34.04 -31.21 -20.07
N GLY A 141 -33.14 -30.54 -19.32
CA GLY A 141 -33.32 -30.22 -17.89
C GLY A 141 -33.34 -31.38 -16.89
N ILE A 142 -32.82 -32.56 -17.24
CA ILE A 142 -32.86 -33.75 -16.38
C ILE A 142 -31.57 -33.95 -15.58
N ASP A 143 -30.41 -33.52 -16.10
CA ASP A 143 -29.11 -33.62 -15.44
C ASP A 143 -28.70 -32.27 -14.81
N GLY A 144 -28.06 -32.33 -13.63
CA GLY A 144 -27.53 -31.14 -12.94
C GLY A 144 -26.40 -30.45 -13.71
N GLU A 145 -25.95 -29.29 -13.22
CA GLU A 145 -24.80 -28.56 -13.78
C GLU A 145 -23.52 -29.40 -13.66
N GLN A 146 -22.91 -29.75 -14.80
CA GLN A 146 -21.62 -30.46 -14.89
C GLN A 146 -20.49 -29.46 -15.17
N HIS A 147 -19.25 -29.78 -14.78
CA HIS A 147 -18.09 -28.93 -15.01
C HIS A 147 -17.13 -29.55 -16.02
N ILE A 148 -16.62 -28.72 -16.92
CA ILE A 148 -15.68 -29.10 -17.99
C ILE A 148 -14.32 -28.43 -17.78
N PRO A 149 -13.21 -29.08 -18.17
CA PRO A 149 -11.88 -28.48 -18.07
C PRO A 149 -11.74 -27.27 -19.02
N ILE A 150 -10.90 -26.32 -18.61
CA ILE A 150 -10.40 -25.23 -19.47
C ILE A 150 -8.98 -25.64 -19.88
N ASP A 151 -8.84 -26.23 -21.07
CA ASP A 151 -7.63 -26.98 -21.47
C ASP A 151 -6.35 -26.15 -21.33
N GLU A 152 -6.31 -24.93 -21.88
CA GLU A 152 -5.11 -24.08 -21.83
C GLU A 152 -4.74 -23.67 -20.39
N ARG A 153 -5.74 -23.36 -19.54
CA ARG A 153 -5.50 -23.03 -18.13
C ARG A 153 -5.04 -24.25 -17.34
N LEU A 154 -5.57 -25.43 -17.65
CA LEU A 154 -5.13 -26.68 -17.04
C LEU A 154 -3.66 -26.97 -17.38
N GLU A 155 -3.28 -26.83 -18.65
CA GLU A 155 -1.88 -26.97 -19.09
C GLU A 155 -0.95 -25.99 -18.36
N ARG A 156 -1.36 -24.71 -18.27
CA ARG A 156 -0.61 -23.69 -17.54
C ARG A 156 -0.47 -24.02 -16.06
N PHE A 157 -1.55 -24.46 -15.41
CA PHE A 157 -1.54 -24.85 -14.00
C PHE A 157 -0.58 -26.02 -13.76
N VAL A 158 -0.65 -27.07 -14.59
CA VAL A 158 0.24 -28.24 -14.51
C VAL A 158 1.69 -27.84 -14.74
N ALA A 159 1.98 -26.94 -15.69
CA ALA A 159 3.32 -26.44 -15.93
C ALA A 159 3.90 -25.70 -14.70
N ARG A 160 3.07 -24.91 -13.99
CA ARG A 160 3.48 -24.24 -12.74
C ARG A 160 3.72 -25.24 -11.62
N VAL A 161 2.83 -26.22 -11.43
CA VAL A 161 3.03 -27.30 -10.45
C VAL A 161 4.34 -28.03 -10.72
N ARG A 162 4.63 -28.34 -11.99
CA ARG A 162 5.87 -29.00 -12.40
C ARG A 162 7.10 -28.18 -11.98
N ARG A 163 7.13 -26.87 -12.25
CA ARG A 163 8.27 -26.02 -11.89
C ARG A 163 8.53 -25.97 -10.38
N TRP A 164 7.49 -26.00 -9.55
CA TRP A 164 7.65 -26.08 -8.09
C TRP A 164 8.25 -27.40 -7.62
N ILE A 165 7.80 -28.52 -8.20
CA ILE A 165 8.35 -29.85 -7.87
C ILE A 165 9.79 -29.95 -8.37
N ASP A 166 10.08 -29.48 -9.59
CA ASP A 166 11.43 -29.44 -10.16
C ASP A 166 12.37 -28.61 -9.26
N LEU A 167 11.93 -27.44 -8.79
CA LEU A 167 12.69 -26.59 -7.85
C LEU A 167 13.04 -27.35 -6.56
N ALA A 168 12.07 -28.07 -6.00
CA ALA A 168 12.28 -28.84 -4.77
C ALA A 168 13.29 -30.00 -4.95
N GLN A 169 13.31 -30.61 -6.14
CA GLN A 169 14.21 -31.72 -6.45
C GLN A 169 15.62 -31.25 -6.86
N LYS A 170 15.76 -30.02 -7.36
CA LYS A 170 17.03 -29.48 -7.85
C LYS A 170 18.00 -29.19 -6.69
N PRO A 171 19.28 -29.62 -6.76
CA PRO A 171 20.28 -29.27 -5.75
C PRO A 171 20.53 -27.77 -5.67
N ALA A 172 20.78 -27.23 -4.46
CA ALA A 172 21.00 -25.79 -4.24
C ALA A 172 22.09 -25.18 -5.14
N ALA A 173 23.20 -25.91 -5.35
CA ALA A 173 24.30 -25.47 -6.20
C ALA A 173 23.97 -25.34 -7.70
N GLU A 174 22.82 -25.85 -8.14
CA GLU A 174 22.35 -25.75 -9.53
C GLU A 174 21.16 -24.79 -9.69
N ARG A 175 20.64 -24.24 -8.58
CA ARG A 175 19.46 -23.36 -8.60
C ARG A 175 19.82 -21.96 -9.06
N ARG A 176 19.03 -21.43 -9.99
CA ARG A 176 19.14 -20.09 -10.55
C ARG A 176 18.05 -19.19 -10.01
N VAL A 177 18.43 -18.02 -9.52
CA VAL A 177 17.53 -17.07 -8.84
C VAL A 177 17.52 -15.74 -9.58
N ALA A 178 16.34 -15.18 -9.84
CA ALA A 178 16.22 -13.83 -10.37
C ALA A 178 15.58 -12.90 -9.34
N PHE A 179 16.30 -11.88 -8.92
CA PHE A 179 15.80 -10.81 -8.06
C PHE A 179 15.28 -9.65 -8.90
N ILE A 180 14.07 -9.20 -8.60
CA ILE A 180 13.44 -8.06 -9.28
C ILE A 180 13.26 -6.92 -8.28
N LEU A 181 14.06 -5.87 -8.45
CA LEU A 181 13.97 -4.61 -7.72
C LEU A 181 12.93 -3.70 -8.38
N HIS A 182 12.09 -3.05 -7.59
CA HIS A 182 11.06 -2.16 -8.13
C HIS A 182 11.61 -0.80 -8.54
N ASN A 183 10.85 -0.13 -9.39
CA ASN A 183 10.99 1.29 -9.70
C ASN A 183 9.60 1.93 -9.80
N LYS A 184 9.56 3.26 -9.94
CA LYS A 184 8.32 4.01 -10.06
C LYS A 184 8.05 4.46 -11.50
N PRO A 185 6.82 4.28 -12.03
CA PRO A 185 6.43 4.90 -13.28
C PRO A 185 6.54 6.42 -13.20
N CYS A 186 6.91 7.07 -14.31
CA CYS A 186 7.02 8.53 -14.43
C CYS A 186 7.99 9.23 -13.46
N ALA A 187 8.77 8.49 -12.67
CA ALA A 187 9.91 8.99 -11.90
C ALA A 187 11.24 8.61 -12.59
N SER A 188 12.34 9.22 -12.16
CA SER A 188 13.68 8.74 -12.50
C SER A 188 13.90 7.37 -11.87
N VAL A 189 14.25 6.39 -12.67
CA VAL A 189 14.63 5.06 -12.20
C VAL A 189 15.99 5.16 -11.51
N GLU A 190 16.90 6.03 -11.97
CA GLU A 190 18.19 6.28 -11.30
C GLU A 190 18.04 6.70 -9.84
N ALA A 191 16.96 7.39 -9.47
CA ALA A 191 16.67 7.82 -8.10
C ALA A 191 15.88 6.79 -7.28
N THR A 192 15.26 5.79 -7.93
CA THR A 192 14.22 4.95 -7.31
C THR A 192 14.49 3.45 -7.37
N VAL A 193 15.72 3.02 -7.69
CA VAL A 193 16.09 1.59 -7.72
C VAL A 193 15.75 0.92 -6.39
N GLY A 194 15.06 -0.21 -6.47
CA GLY A 194 14.67 -0.97 -5.28
C GLY A 194 13.61 -0.27 -4.43
N ALA A 195 12.73 0.55 -5.02
CA ALA A 195 11.63 1.15 -4.28
C ALA A 195 10.86 0.09 -3.46
N GLY A 196 10.76 0.29 -2.13
CA GLY A 196 10.06 -0.61 -1.23
C GLY A 196 9.61 0.14 0.02
N ALA A 197 8.35 -0.04 0.43
CA ALA A 197 7.80 0.61 1.62
C ALA A 197 8.47 0.07 2.88
N HIS A 198 9.10 0.95 3.66
CA HIS A 198 9.74 0.66 4.95
C HIS A 198 10.79 -0.47 4.92
N LEU A 199 11.36 -0.78 3.75
CA LEU A 199 12.36 -1.85 3.58
C LEU A 199 13.60 -1.31 2.87
N ASP A 200 14.76 -1.58 3.46
CA ASP A 200 16.04 -1.44 2.79
C ASP A 200 16.25 -2.63 1.85
N THR A 201 15.69 -2.53 0.65
CA THR A 201 15.66 -3.61 -0.35
C THR A 201 17.06 -4.01 -0.81
N LEU A 202 17.99 -3.06 -0.91
CA LEU A 202 19.33 -3.30 -1.42
C LEU A 202 20.16 -4.08 -0.41
N GLU A 203 20.15 -3.65 0.85
CA GLU A 203 20.82 -4.38 1.93
C GLU A 203 20.16 -5.76 2.14
N SER A 204 18.83 -5.83 2.01
CA SER A 204 18.09 -7.09 2.10
C SER A 204 18.54 -8.09 1.02
N VAL A 205 18.68 -7.67 -0.24
CA VAL A 205 19.19 -8.56 -1.32
C VAL A 205 20.62 -9.00 -1.06
N ALA A 206 21.48 -8.10 -0.58
CA ALA A 206 22.87 -8.45 -0.25
C ALA A 206 22.93 -9.56 0.82
N ARG A 207 22.14 -9.44 1.90
CA ARG A 207 22.05 -10.44 2.96
C ARG A 207 21.42 -11.76 2.50
N ILE A 208 20.42 -11.70 1.62
CA ILE A 208 19.81 -12.90 1.04
C ILE A 208 20.84 -13.64 0.17
N LEU A 209 21.61 -12.94 -0.65
CA LEU A 209 22.67 -13.55 -1.47
C LEU A 209 23.76 -14.18 -0.61
N GLU A 210 24.13 -13.55 0.51
CA GLU A 210 25.05 -14.13 1.50
C GLU A 210 24.48 -15.42 2.12
N ALA A 211 23.22 -15.39 2.57
CA ALA A 211 22.56 -16.57 3.12
C ALA A 211 22.38 -17.70 2.08
N MET A 212 22.13 -17.37 0.81
CA MET A 212 22.10 -18.33 -0.30
C MET A 212 23.48 -18.96 -0.53
N HIS A 213 24.54 -18.15 -0.56
CA HIS A 213 25.92 -18.64 -0.68
C HIS A 213 26.25 -19.61 0.46
N ASP A 214 25.94 -19.24 1.70
CA ASP A 214 26.22 -20.05 2.90
C ASP A 214 25.44 -21.36 2.94
N THR A 215 24.28 -21.41 2.28
CA THR A 215 23.47 -22.63 2.12
C THR A 215 23.83 -23.46 0.86
N GLY A 216 24.86 -23.04 0.12
CA GLY A 216 25.47 -23.81 -0.96
C GLY A 216 24.95 -23.50 -2.37
N TYR A 217 24.24 -22.37 -2.56
CA TYR A 217 23.92 -21.87 -3.90
C TYR A 217 25.19 -21.38 -4.61
N ALA A 218 25.27 -21.53 -5.93
CA ALA A 218 26.38 -21.05 -6.75
C ALA A 218 26.26 -19.53 -7.06
N VAL A 219 26.05 -18.72 -6.03
CA VAL A 219 25.90 -17.26 -6.13
C VAL A 219 27.13 -16.54 -5.61
N GLU A 220 27.34 -15.32 -6.10
CA GLU A 220 28.35 -14.40 -5.58
C GLU A 220 27.71 -13.36 -4.65
N CYS A 221 28.46 -12.84 -3.70
CA CYS A 221 27.94 -11.87 -2.72
C CYS A 221 28.48 -10.47 -3.03
N PRO A 222 27.63 -9.42 -3.16
CA PRO A 222 28.09 -8.04 -3.28
C PRO A 222 28.73 -7.53 -1.99
N GLY A 223 28.40 -8.12 -0.84
CA GLY A 223 28.93 -7.76 0.49
C GLY A 223 28.10 -6.70 1.24
N SER A 224 27.44 -5.78 0.53
CA SER A 224 26.47 -4.85 1.13
C SER A 224 25.50 -4.29 0.09
N GLY A 225 24.40 -3.70 0.55
CA GLY A 225 23.45 -2.98 -0.31
C GLY A 225 24.10 -1.82 -1.06
N LYS A 226 25.07 -1.12 -0.45
CA LYS A 226 25.84 -0.03 -1.07
C LYS A 226 26.65 -0.52 -2.29
N ILE A 227 27.36 -1.64 -2.15
CA ILE A 227 28.14 -2.20 -3.26
C ILE A 227 27.22 -2.67 -4.39
N LEU A 228 26.07 -3.25 -4.03
CA LEU A 228 25.08 -3.68 -5.02
C LEU A 228 24.55 -2.51 -5.85
N ILE A 229 24.13 -1.41 -5.22
CA ILE A 229 23.63 -0.24 -5.97
C ILE A 229 24.74 0.46 -6.75
N ASP A 230 25.95 0.54 -6.20
CA ASP A 230 27.10 1.10 -6.91
C ASP A 230 27.39 0.29 -8.18
N ASP A 231 27.33 -1.06 -8.14
CA ASP A 231 27.51 -1.91 -9.32
C ASP A 231 26.39 -1.69 -10.35
N ILE A 232 25.12 -1.61 -9.91
CA ILE A 232 23.98 -1.31 -10.79
C ILE A 232 24.17 0.04 -11.48
N MET A 233 24.51 1.10 -10.73
CA MET A 233 24.61 2.46 -11.26
C MET A 233 25.87 2.67 -12.11
N ASN A 234 27.01 2.08 -11.74
CA ASN A 234 28.25 2.15 -12.52
C ASN A 234 28.13 1.44 -13.87
N ARG A 235 27.40 0.32 -13.91
CA ARG A 235 27.10 -0.41 -15.15
C ARG A 235 25.91 0.16 -15.91
N LYS A 236 25.16 1.10 -15.31
CA LYS A 236 23.88 1.60 -15.83
C LYS A 236 22.88 0.48 -16.08
N ALA A 237 22.83 -0.51 -15.18
CA ALA A 237 21.99 -1.71 -15.28
C ALA A 237 20.50 -1.45 -14.93
N ILE A 238 19.92 -0.42 -15.54
CA ILE A 238 18.55 0.05 -15.31
C ILE A 238 17.82 0.26 -16.64
N SER A 239 16.49 0.27 -16.62
CA SER A 239 15.67 0.59 -17.80
C SER A 239 15.15 2.02 -17.72
N ASP A 240 15.97 3.01 -18.05
CA ASP A 240 15.56 4.42 -18.10
C ASP A 240 16.10 5.15 -19.33
N PHE A 241 15.59 6.37 -19.54
CA PHE A 241 15.91 7.25 -20.65
C PHE A 241 16.17 8.70 -20.22
N ARG A 242 16.08 9.02 -18.92
CA ARG A 242 16.17 10.41 -18.43
C ARG A 242 17.60 10.94 -18.45
N TRP A 243 18.48 10.28 -17.71
CA TRP A 243 19.92 10.61 -17.62
C TRP A 243 20.81 9.50 -18.17
N THR A 244 20.20 8.40 -18.61
CA THR A 244 20.91 7.20 -19.08
C THR A 244 20.42 6.85 -20.48
N SER A 245 21.33 6.79 -21.46
CA SER A 245 20.98 6.37 -22.81
C SER A 245 21.14 4.85 -22.98
N VAL A 246 20.37 4.25 -23.89
CA VAL A 246 20.48 2.80 -24.19
C VAL A 246 21.90 2.42 -24.64
N THR A 247 22.57 3.30 -25.38
CA THR A 247 23.96 3.10 -25.81
C THR A 247 24.91 3.02 -24.61
N GLU A 248 24.75 3.90 -23.63
CA GLU A 248 25.58 3.91 -22.43
C GLU A 248 25.41 2.62 -21.61
N ILE A 249 24.17 2.13 -21.46
CA ILE A 249 23.85 0.87 -20.78
C ILE A 249 24.64 -0.31 -21.38
N VAL A 250 24.67 -0.39 -22.71
CA VAL A 250 25.38 -1.45 -23.42
C VAL A 250 26.90 -1.29 -23.26
N GLN A 251 27.43 -0.07 -23.38
CA GLN A 251 28.87 0.19 -23.27
C GLN A 251 29.42 -0.01 -21.84
N ARG A 252 28.64 0.32 -20.81
CA ARG A 252 28.98 0.17 -19.40
C ARG A 252 28.76 -1.25 -18.88
N GLY A 253 28.17 -2.14 -19.69
CA GLY A 253 27.99 -3.55 -19.34
C GLY A 253 26.80 -3.83 -18.41
N GLY A 254 25.80 -2.95 -18.37
CA GLY A 254 24.53 -3.15 -17.64
C GLY A 254 23.52 -4.02 -18.37
N THR A 255 23.97 -4.76 -19.39
CA THR A 255 23.15 -5.61 -20.27
C THR A 255 23.36 -7.08 -19.94
N LEU A 256 22.30 -7.78 -19.54
CA LEU A 256 22.29 -9.23 -19.36
C LEU A 256 22.15 -9.96 -20.70
N ALA A 257 21.37 -9.41 -21.62
CA ALA A 257 21.19 -9.94 -22.97
C ALA A 257 20.76 -8.89 -23.99
N LEU A 258 21.11 -9.16 -25.25
CA LEU A 258 20.58 -8.49 -26.44
C LEU A 258 19.71 -9.50 -27.17
N VAL A 259 18.40 -9.44 -26.96
CA VAL A 259 17.45 -10.39 -27.54
C VAL A 259 17.28 -10.09 -29.03
N GLU A 260 17.51 -11.10 -29.87
CA GLU A 260 17.38 -10.96 -31.32
C GLU A 260 15.90 -10.76 -31.73
N PRO A 261 15.62 -9.97 -32.77
CA PRO A 261 14.25 -9.78 -33.27
C PRO A 261 13.51 -11.09 -33.55
N GLU A 262 14.19 -12.06 -34.16
CA GLU A 262 13.61 -13.36 -34.52
C GLU A 262 13.27 -14.20 -33.28
N GLU A 263 14.11 -14.12 -32.24
CA GLU A 263 13.89 -14.80 -30.97
C GLU A 263 12.67 -14.20 -30.24
N TYR A 264 12.62 -12.87 -30.12
CA TYR A 264 11.49 -12.21 -29.50
C TYR A 264 10.20 -12.38 -30.31
N ALA A 265 10.26 -12.35 -31.65
CA ALA A 265 9.10 -12.60 -32.51
C ALA A 265 8.51 -14.00 -32.26
N ALA A 266 9.35 -15.03 -32.06
CA ALA A 266 8.86 -16.36 -31.72
C ALA A 266 8.11 -16.38 -30.37
N TRP A 267 8.60 -15.67 -29.35
CA TRP A 267 7.90 -15.52 -28.07
C TRP A 267 6.63 -14.69 -28.17
N PHE A 268 6.61 -13.70 -29.08
CA PHE A 268 5.46 -12.84 -29.27
C PHE A 268 4.33 -13.55 -30.02
N GLU A 269 4.64 -14.39 -31.01
CA GLU A 269 3.65 -15.11 -31.84
C GLU A 269 2.83 -16.17 -31.09
N VAL A 270 3.28 -16.63 -29.90
CA VAL A 270 2.49 -17.54 -29.07
C VAL A 270 1.44 -16.84 -28.22
N LEU A 271 1.48 -15.51 -28.11
CA LEU A 271 0.49 -14.76 -27.33
C LEU A 271 -0.89 -14.74 -28.01
N PRO A 272 -1.99 -14.64 -27.26
CA PRO A 272 -3.33 -14.55 -27.85
C PRO A 272 -3.46 -13.41 -28.88
N PRO A 273 -4.19 -13.58 -29.99
CA PRO A 273 -4.26 -12.57 -31.04
C PRO A 273 -4.69 -11.18 -30.56
N ALA A 274 -5.66 -11.10 -29.63
CA ALA A 274 -6.12 -9.83 -29.07
C ALA A 274 -5.01 -9.09 -28.29
N VAL A 275 -4.18 -9.83 -27.56
CA VAL A 275 -3.03 -9.30 -26.83
C VAL A 275 -1.99 -8.75 -27.80
N ARG A 276 -1.65 -9.50 -28.85
CA ARG A 276 -0.68 -9.06 -29.86
C ARG A 276 -1.14 -7.79 -30.56
N THR A 277 -2.39 -7.75 -31.01
CA THR A 277 -2.99 -6.57 -31.64
C THR A 277 -2.89 -5.36 -30.71
N ARG A 278 -3.29 -5.52 -29.43
CA ARG A 278 -3.26 -4.42 -28.47
C ARG A 278 -1.85 -3.88 -28.23
N ILE A 279 -0.85 -4.76 -28.11
CA ILE A 279 0.56 -4.38 -27.98
C ILE A 279 1.02 -3.66 -29.25
N ILE A 280 0.72 -4.18 -30.44
CA ILE A 280 1.15 -3.57 -31.71
C ILE A 280 0.56 -2.18 -31.92
N GLU A 281 -0.74 -2.01 -31.64
CA GLU A 281 -1.41 -0.70 -31.71
C GLU A 281 -0.77 0.33 -30.77
N THR A 282 -0.24 -0.14 -29.63
CA THR A 282 0.35 0.73 -28.62
C THR A 282 1.83 0.98 -28.85
N TRP A 283 2.62 -0.03 -29.17
CA TRP A 283 4.08 0.00 -29.12
C TRP A 283 4.75 -0.30 -30.48
N GLY A 284 3.97 -0.45 -31.54
CA GLY A 284 4.46 -0.78 -32.87
C GLY A 284 4.73 -2.27 -33.05
N GLN A 285 5.30 -2.64 -34.20
CA GLN A 285 5.71 -4.02 -34.43
C GLN A 285 6.93 -4.38 -33.56
N PRO A 286 7.06 -5.64 -33.10
CA PRO A 286 8.31 -6.14 -32.50
C PRO A 286 9.54 -5.72 -33.33
N PRO A 287 10.63 -5.24 -32.71
CA PRO A 287 10.90 -5.16 -31.26
C PRO A 287 10.35 -3.90 -30.56
N GLY A 288 9.62 -3.03 -31.26
CA GLY A 288 9.25 -1.69 -30.78
C GLY A 288 10.44 -0.74 -30.70
N GLU A 289 10.32 0.28 -29.85
CA GLU A 289 11.35 1.33 -29.68
C GLU A 289 11.93 1.40 -28.26
N ALA A 290 11.24 0.81 -27.28
CA ALA A 290 11.69 0.82 -25.88
C ALA A 290 12.93 -0.05 -25.70
N MET A 291 14.05 0.56 -25.25
CA MET A 291 15.30 -0.16 -24.90
C MET A 291 15.84 -1.02 -26.06
N VAL A 292 15.92 -0.45 -27.26
CA VAL A 292 16.42 -1.14 -28.45
C VAL A 292 17.81 -0.64 -28.84
N TYR A 293 18.77 -1.55 -29.02
CA TYR A 293 20.13 -1.26 -29.48
C TYR A 293 20.49 -2.11 -30.69
N GLY A 294 20.80 -1.47 -31.82
CA GLY A 294 21.14 -2.18 -33.06
C GLY A 294 20.02 -3.12 -33.56
N GLY A 295 18.76 -2.77 -33.30
CA GLY A 295 17.59 -3.59 -33.61
C GLY A 295 17.28 -4.69 -32.58
N LYS A 296 18.08 -4.85 -31.53
CA LYS A 296 17.90 -5.90 -30.50
C LYS A 296 17.32 -5.31 -29.23
N ILE A 297 16.49 -6.07 -28.52
CA ILE A 297 15.92 -5.63 -27.24
C ILE A 297 16.98 -5.81 -26.14
N VAL A 298 17.25 -4.76 -25.38
CA VAL A 298 18.20 -4.76 -24.26
C VAL A 298 17.49 -5.23 -22.98
N VAL A 299 17.96 -6.33 -22.41
CA VAL A 299 17.58 -6.79 -21.07
C VAL A 299 18.65 -6.35 -20.09
N THR A 300 18.26 -5.54 -19.09
CA THR A 300 19.18 -4.91 -18.15
C THR A 300 19.24 -5.64 -16.82
N GLY A 301 20.40 -5.56 -16.16
CA GLY A 301 20.64 -6.15 -14.85
C GLY A 301 22.10 -6.49 -14.61
N VAL A 302 22.38 -7.01 -13.43
CA VAL A 302 23.72 -7.44 -13.00
C VAL A 302 23.68 -8.91 -12.58
N ARG A 303 24.82 -9.60 -12.67
CA ARG A 303 24.94 -11.03 -12.42
C ARG A 303 25.91 -11.33 -11.29
N TYR A 304 25.48 -12.20 -10.38
CA TYR A 304 26.20 -12.66 -9.20
C TYR A 304 26.22 -14.21 -9.19
N GLY A 305 27.02 -14.81 -10.06
CA GLY A 305 27.01 -16.26 -10.30
C GLY A 305 25.72 -16.74 -10.97
N ASP A 306 25.01 -17.67 -10.31
CA ASP A 306 23.69 -18.17 -10.72
C ASP A 306 22.51 -17.33 -10.17
N ALA A 307 22.80 -16.12 -9.67
CA ALA A 307 21.79 -15.10 -9.41
C ALA A 307 21.90 -13.92 -10.40
N ILE A 308 20.76 -13.35 -10.78
CA ILE A 308 20.69 -12.05 -11.45
C ILE A 308 19.86 -11.07 -10.62
N VAL A 309 20.24 -9.80 -10.64
CA VAL A 309 19.49 -8.70 -10.04
C VAL A 309 19.09 -7.74 -11.15
N CYS A 310 17.78 -7.61 -11.38
CA CYS A 310 17.21 -6.77 -12.41
C CYS A 310 16.39 -5.65 -11.77
N VAL A 311 16.44 -4.46 -12.35
CA VAL A 311 15.44 -3.43 -12.05
C VAL A 311 14.25 -3.65 -12.98
N GLN A 312 13.05 -3.68 -12.39
CA GLN A 312 11.81 -3.96 -13.13
C GLN A 312 11.68 -3.02 -14.33
N PRO A 313 11.36 -3.52 -15.53
CA PRO A 313 11.16 -2.67 -16.69
C PRO A 313 10.14 -1.53 -16.45
N LYS A 314 10.44 -0.35 -17.00
CA LYS A 314 9.62 0.85 -16.85
C LYS A 314 8.23 0.62 -17.46
N ARG A 315 7.19 1.03 -16.73
CA ARG A 315 5.79 0.81 -17.11
C ARG A 315 5.23 2.03 -17.85
N GLY A 316 4.58 1.77 -18.99
CA GLY A 316 3.65 2.73 -19.58
C GLY A 316 4.27 3.88 -20.37
N CYS A 317 5.59 3.87 -20.55
CA CYS A 317 6.30 4.84 -21.37
C CYS A 317 7.43 4.19 -22.17
N ALA A 318 7.75 4.76 -23.33
CA ALA A 318 8.84 4.29 -24.20
C ALA A 318 9.51 5.50 -24.87
N GLY A 319 10.65 5.93 -24.34
CA GLY A 319 11.45 7.01 -24.91
C GLY A 319 11.95 8.03 -23.87
N PRO A 320 12.85 8.95 -24.28
CA PRO A 320 13.49 9.91 -23.38
C PRO A 320 12.58 11.04 -22.94
N GLN A 321 11.66 11.51 -23.77
CA GLN A 321 10.91 12.74 -23.51
C GLN A 321 9.71 12.49 -22.59
N CYS A 322 9.88 12.60 -21.27
CA CYS A 322 8.77 12.46 -20.31
C CYS A 322 7.87 13.71 -20.33
N ASP A 323 7.09 13.89 -21.40
CA ASP A 323 6.33 15.12 -21.68
C ASP A 323 4.84 14.90 -21.98
N GLY A 324 4.36 13.64 -21.90
CA GLY A 324 3.00 13.25 -22.26
C GLY A 324 2.94 12.32 -23.47
N GLU A 325 3.79 12.55 -24.48
CA GLU A 325 3.74 11.83 -25.75
C GLU A 325 4.23 10.39 -25.61
N VAL A 326 5.42 10.20 -25.02
CA VAL A 326 5.99 8.87 -24.79
C VAL A 326 5.32 8.16 -23.61
N CYS A 327 4.70 8.93 -22.71
CA CYS A 327 4.05 8.46 -21.48
C CYS A 327 2.59 8.05 -21.74
N LYS A 328 2.39 7.07 -22.63
CA LYS A 328 1.06 6.61 -23.07
C LYS A 328 0.12 6.26 -21.91
N ILE A 329 0.66 5.79 -20.78
CA ILE A 329 -0.13 5.50 -19.58
C ILE A 329 -0.96 6.68 -19.07
N LEU A 330 -0.48 7.91 -19.20
CA LEU A 330 -1.21 9.10 -18.74
C LEU A 330 -2.61 9.20 -19.37
N HIS A 331 -2.74 8.73 -20.60
CA HIS A 331 -3.92 8.93 -21.43
C HIS A 331 -4.74 7.65 -21.61
N ASP A 332 -4.19 6.53 -21.18
CA ASP A 332 -4.69 5.19 -21.42
C ASP A 332 -4.44 4.28 -20.20
N PRO A 333 -5.41 4.16 -19.28
CA PRO A 333 -5.25 3.34 -18.07
C PRO A 333 -5.01 1.85 -18.36
N ASP A 334 -5.43 1.36 -19.53
CA ASP A 334 -5.33 -0.06 -19.92
C ASP A 334 -4.11 -0.36 -20.80
N VAL A 335 -3.20 0.61 -20.97
CA VAL A 335 -2.01 0.51 -21.81
C VAL A 335 -1.23 -0.79 -21.54
N PRO A 336 -0.89 -1.61 -22.54
CA PRO A 336 -0.12 -2.84 -22.33
C PRO A 336 1.33 -2.58 -21.86
N PRO A 337 2.01 -3.59 -21.28
CA PRO A 337 3.46 -3.56 -21.11
C PRO A 337 4.17 -3.43 -22.47
N THR A 338 5.38 -2.85 -22.48
CA THR A 338 6.20 -2.70 -23.68
C THR A 338 6.77 -4.03 -24.16
N HIS A 339 7.28 -4.10 -25.38
CA HIS A 339 8.00 -5.27 -25.88
C HIS A 339 9.19 -5.65 -24.99
N GLN A 340 9.96 -4.66 -24.51
CA GLN A 340 11.08 -4.91 -23.60
C GLN A 340 10.64 -5.46 -22.23
N TYR A 341 9.50 -5.03 -21.71
CA TYR A 341 8.95 -5.62 -20.48
C TYR A 341 8.74 -7.13 -20.66
N LEU A 342 8.07 -7.53 -21.75
CA LEU A 342 7.80 -8.94 -22.03
C LEU A 342 9.08 -9.72 -22.33
N ALA A 343 10.00 -9.15 -23.10
CA ALA A 343 11.28 -9.77 -23.42
C ALA A 343 12.13 -10.03 -22.18
N THR A 344 12.09 -9.12 -21.19
CA THR A 344 12.84 -9.26 -19.93
C THR A 344 12.37 -10.48 -19.14
N TYR A 345 11.06 -10.63 -18.93
CA TYR A 345 10.54 -11.79 -18.21
C TYR A 345 10.71 -13.10 -18.98
N ARG A 346 10.59 -13.08 -20.31
CA ARG A 346 10.88 -14.26 -21.15
C ARG A 346 12.36 -14.64 -21.13
N TYR A 347 13.27 -13.67 -21.14
CA TYR A 347 14.69 -13.93 -20.93
C TYR A 347 14.93 -14.61 -19.58
N ILE A 348 14.31 -14.11 -18.51
CA ILE A 348 14.43 -14.70 -17.16
C ILE A 348 13.95 -16.17 -17.16
N GLU A 349 12.80 -16.45 -17.77
CA GLU A 349 12.20 -17.79 -17.80
C GLU A 349 12.93 -18.78 -18.73
N GLU A 350 13.25 -18.38 -19.96
CA GLU A 350 13.66 -19.31 -21.04
C GLU A 350 15.16 -19.31 -21.31
N VAL A 351 15.83 -18.16 -21.15
CA VAL A 351 17.26 -18.01 -21.53
C VAL A 351 18.17 -18.10 -20.32
N PHE A 352 17.91 -17.27 -19.30
CA PHE A 352 18.56 -17.43 -17.99
C PHE A 352 18.11 -18.72 -17.32
N GLY A 353 16.84 -19.11 -17.51
CA GLY A 353 16.30 -20.34 -16.96
C GLY A 353 16.18 -20.28 -15.44
N ALA A 354 15.60 -19.18 -14.92
CA ALA A 354 15.35 -19.03 -13.49
C ALA A 354 14.50 -20.19 -12.96
N ASP A 355 14.93 -20.78 -11.84
CA ASP A 355 14.12 -21.75 -11.10
C ASP A 355 13.15 -21.05 -10.15
N VAL A 356 13.47 -19.82 -9.74
CA VAL A 356 12.62 -18.97 -8.90
C VAL A 356 12.85 -17.49 -9.20
N ILE A 357 11.77 -16.72 -9.21
CA ILE A 357 11.77 -15.26 -9.26
C ILE A 357 11.43 -14.74 -7.86
N ILE A 358 12.19 -13.74 -7.39
CA ILE A 358 11.98 -13.05 -6.12
C ILE A 358 11.79 -11.56 -6.41
N HIS A 359 10.57 -11.06 -6.28
CA HIS A 359 10.34 -9.62 -6.23
C HIS A 359 10.62 -9.10 -4.82
N VAL A 360 11.24 -7.93 -4.72
CA VAL A 360 11.83 -7.43 -3.47
C VAL A 360 11.20 -6.09 -3.06
N GLY A 361 10.35 -6.15 -2.04
CA GLY A 361 9.75 -5.00 -1.37
C GLY A 361 8.35 -4.66 -1.86
N THR A 362 7.69 -3.73 -1.18
CA THR A 362 6.32 -3.33 -1.51
C THR A 362 6.31 -2.00 -2.27
N HIS A 363 5.86 -1.90 -3.51
CA HIS A 363 5.42 -2.95 -4.43
C HIS A 363 5.91 -2.65 -5.87
N GLY A 364 5.84 -3.65 -6.73
CA GLY A 364 6.15 -3.57 -8.14
C GLY A 364 4.97 -3.18 -9.02
N ASN A 365 5.17 -3.24 -10.34
CA ASN A 365 4.17 -2.89 -11.32
C ASN A 365 3.55 -4.11 -12.07
N LEU A 366 3.99 -5.34 -11.77
CA LEU A 366 3.61 -6.55 -12.52
C LEU A 366 2.17 -6.98 -12.20
N GLU A 367 1.86 -7.05 -10.91
CA GLU A 367 0.56 -7.42 -10.36
C GLU A 367 -0.54 -6.39 -10.67
N PHE A 368 -0.14 -5.18 -11.09
CA PHE A 368 -1.02 -4.10 -11.52
C PHE A 368 -1.08 -3.92 -13.04
N LEU A 369 -0.47 -4.80 -13.83
CA LEU A 369 -0.65 -4.78 -15.28
C LEU A 369 -2.13 -5.05 -15.65
N PRO A 370 -2.60 -4.57 -16.82
CA PRO A 370 -3.99 -4.73 -17.21
C PRO A 370 -4.41 -6.20 -17.33
N GLY A 371 -5.64 -6.51 -16.93
CA GLY A 371 -6.21 -7.86 -17.00
C GLY A 371 -7.31 -8.08 -15.98
N LYS A 372 -7.73 -9.33 -15.80
CA LYS A 372 -8.81 -9.67 -14.85
C LYS A 372 -8.41 -9.37 -13.40
N SER A 373 -9.38 -9.05 -12.54
CA SER A 373 -9.15 -8.77 -11.12
C SER A 373 -8.66 -10.00 -10.34
N VAL A 374 -9.20 -11.17 -10.65
CA VAL A 374 -8.77 -12.48 -10.13
C VAL A 374 -9.12 -13.57 -11.16
N ALA A 375 -8.68 -14.82 -10.93
CA ALA A 375 -8.93 -15.95 -11.84
C ALA A 375 -8.50 -15.63 -13.28
N LEU A 376 -7.20 -15.34 -13.44
CA LEU A 376 -6.63 -14.79 -14.67
C LEU A 376 -6.70 -15.74 -15.87
N SER A 377 -6.86 -15.15 -17.06
CA SER A 377 -6.74 -15.82 -18.35
C SER A 377 -5.35 -15.65 -18.98
N ASP A 378 -5.11 -16.37 -20.07
CA ASP A 378 -3.94 -16.24 -20.95
C ASP A 378 -3.78 -14.85 -21.59
N ALA A 379 -4.86 -14.07 -21.60
CA ALA A 379 -4.87 -12.69 -22.08
C ALA A 379 -4.49 -11.64 -21.00
N CYS A 380 -4.30 -12.06 -19.74
CA CYS A 380 -3.93 -11.14 -18.65
C CYS A 380 -2.42 -10.90 -18.64
N TYR A 381 -2.00 -9.63 -18.76
CA TYR A 381 -0.56 -9.30 -18.80
C TYR A 381 0.24 -9.77 -17.57
N PRO A 382 -0.30 -9.77 -16.34
CA PRO A 382 0.40 -10.39 -15.21
C PRO A 382 0.69 -11.89 -15.40
N ASP A 383 -0.27 -12.67 -15.96
CA ASP A 383 -0.12 -14.10 -16.25
C ASP A 383 0.94 -14.34 -17.34
N ILE A 384 0.88 -13.52 -18.39
CA ILE A 384 1.83 -13.58 -19.51
C ILE A 384 3.25 -13.28 -19.04
N ALA A 385 3.43 -12.23 -18.23
CA ALA A 385 4.73 -11.77 -17.79
C ALA A 385 5.38 -12.76 -16.82
N ILE A 386 4.66 -13.20 -15.77
CA ILE A 386 5.27 -14.09 -14.76
C ILE A 386 5.49 -15.53 -15.28
N GLY A 387 4.72 -15.94 -16.29
CA GLY A 387 4.88 -17.24 -16.95
C GLY A 387 4.68 -18.42 -16.00
N THR A 388 5.59 -19.40 -16.06
CA THR A 388 5.48 -20.64 -15.28
C THR A 388 6.39 -20.69 -14.04
N VAL A 389 7.27 -19.71 -13.87
CA VAL A 389 8.29 -19.75 -12.82
C VAL A 389 7.65 -19.57 -11.43
N PRO A 390 8.10 -20.33 -10.40
CA PRO A 390 7.81 -20.07 -9.00
C PRO A 390 8.12 -18.61 -8.66
N HIS A 391 7.15 -17.94 -8.06
CA HIS A 391 7.21 -16.51 -7.76
C HIS A 391 7.12 -16.33 -6.25
N LEU A 392 8.24 -15.95 -5.64
CA LEU A 392 8.31 -15.51 -4.26
C LEU A 392 8.31 -13.98 -4.22
N TYR A 393 7.73 -13.40 -3.19
CA TYR A 393 7.65 -11.95 -3.09
C TYR A 393 7.83 -11.51 -1.64
N ILE A 394 8.89 -10.74 -1.39
CA ILE A 394 9.12 -10.11 -0.09
C ILE A 394 8.16 -8.95 0.07
N TYR A 395 7.32 -9.00 1.10
CA TYR A 395 6.24 -8.04 1.30
C TYR A 395 6.19 -7.58 2.76
N ASN A 396 5.79 -6.34 3.01
CA ASN A 396 5.58 -5.87 4.38
C ASN A 396 4.28 -6.44 4.98
N ALA A 397 4.34 -6.92 6.22
CA ALA A 397 3.20 -7.55 6.89
C ALA A 397 2.04 -6.57 7.16
N ASP A 398 2.29 -5.26 7.14
CA ASP A 398 1.28 -4.20 7.33
C ASP A 398 0.62 -3.71 6.06
N ASN A 399 0.97 -4.18 4.85
CA ASN A 399 0.25 -3.81 3.62
C ASN A 399 -0.45 -5.00 2.96
N PRO A 400 -1.41 -5.63 3.65
CA PRO A 400 -2.20 -6.69 3.03
C PRO A 400 -3.03 -6.29 1.81
N PRO A 401 -3.50 -5.02 1.63
CA PRO A 401 -4.26 -4.66 0.43
C PRO A 401 -3.51 -5.01 -0.85
N GLU A 402 -2.24 -4.60 -0.96
CA GLU A 402 -1.46 -4.76 -2.18
C GLU A 402 -0.85 -6.17 -2.28
N GLY A 403 -0.40 -6.76 -1.16
CA GLY A 403 0.14 -8.14 -1.18
C GLY A 403 -0.91 -9.17 -1.60
N THR A 404 -2.18 -8.94 -1.24
CA THR A 404 -3.30 -9.77 -1.71
C THR A 404 -3.45 -9.72 -3.24
N ILE A 405 -3.25 -8.56 -3.85
CA ILE A 405 -3.26 -8.42 -5.32
C ILE A 405 -2.10 -9.19 -5.95
N ALA A 406 -0.90 -9.12 -5.36
CA ALA A 406 0.24 -9.91 -5.82
C ALA A 406 -0.06 -11.42 -5.81
N LYS A 407 -0.65 -11.96 -4.73
CA LYS A 407 -1.07 -13.37 -4.65
C LYS A 407 -2.06 -13.74 -5.77
N ARG A 408 -3.08 -12.90 -5.98
CA ARG A 408 -4.21 -13.18 -6.87
C ARG A 408 -3.92 -12.94 -8.35
N ARG A 409 -3.00 -12.02 -8.66
CA ARG A 409 -2.73 -11.59 -10.04
C ARG A 409 -1.33 -11.93 -10.53
N SER A 410 -0.41 -12.36 -9.68
CA SER A 410 0.92 -12.81 -10.11
C SER A 410 1.32 -14.18 -9.56
N TYR A 411 0.38 -14.87 -8.92
CA TYR A 411 0.59 -16.16 -8.26
C TYR A 411 1.73 -16.14 -7.23
N ALA A 412 1.97 -14.97 -6.63
CA ALA A 412 3.03 -14.77 -5.65
C ALA A 412 2.78 -15.61 -4.40
N VAL A 413 3.85 -16.21 -3.89
CA VAL A 413 3.93 -16.73 -2.53
C VAL A 413 4.66 -15.68 -1.72
N LEU A 414 3.93 -15.02 -0.82
CA LEU A 414 4.51 -13.94 -0.04
C LEU A 414 5.44 -14.50 1.03
N VAL A 415 6.50 -13.76 1.32
CA VAL A 415 7.30 -13.91 2.52
C VAL A 415 7.29 -12.57 3.21
N ASP A 416 6.45 -12.47 4.24
CA ASP A 416 6.26 -11.21 4.93
C ASP A 416 7.45 -10.84 5.80
N HIS A 417 7.63 -9.53 6.01
CA HIS A 417 8.66 -9.01 6.88
C HIS A 417 8.09 -8.07 7.94
N MET A 418 8.89 -7.91 9.00
CA MET A 418 8.61 -7.09 10.17
C MET A 418 8.45 -5.62 9.78
N GLN A 419 7.61 -4.92 10.54
CA GLN A 419 7.39 -3.49 10.38
C GLN A 419 8.58 -2.73 10.94
N ALA A 420 8.82 -1.51 10.42
CA ALA A 420 9.86 -0.65 10.95
C ALA A 420 9.59 -0.31 12.43
N VAL A 421 10.65 -0.21 13.23
CA VAL A 421 10.54 0.18 14.62
C VAL A 421 10.03 1.63 14.69
N MET A 422 8.96 1.85 15.46
CA MET A 422 8.38 3.17 15.65
C MET A 422 8.91 3.82 16.94
N THR A 423 9.24 5.09 16.87
CA THR A 423 9.67 5.93 18.01
C THR A 423 8.80 7.18 18.11
N SER A 424 8.80 7.88 19.25
CA SER A 424 8.30 9.27 19.30
C SER A 424 9.15 10.18 18.39
N SER A 425 8.47 11.13 17.73
CA SER A 425 9.08 12.24 17.01
C SER A 425 9.94 13.12 17.92
N ASP A 426 9.60 13.24 19.21
CA ASP A 426 10.12 14.24 20.14
C ASP A 426 10.00 15.69 19.59
N LEU A 427 10.38 16.68 20.40
CA LEU A 427 10.48 18.08 19.95
C LEU A 427 11.94 18.44 19.70
N TYR A 428 12.18 19.28 18.69
CA TYR A 428 13.49 19.71 18.27
C TYR A 428 13.56 21.23 18.05
N ALA A 429 14.78 21.78 18.07
CA ALA A 429 15.07 23.19 17.82
C ALA A 429 14.09 24.15 18.56
N GLY A 430 13.54 25.14 17.86
CA GLY A 430 12.61 26.14 18.42
C GLY A 430 11.31 25.56 18.98
N LEU A 431 10.86 24.38 18.55
CA LEU A 431 9.64 23.75 19.10
C LEU A 431 9.82 23.31 20.55
N LYS A 432 11.02 22.82 20.88
CA LYS A 432 11.37 22.47 22.26
C LYS A 432 11.47 23.71 23.14
N GLU A 433 12.10 24.77 22.63
CA GLU A 433 12.18 26.04 23.36
C GLU A 433 10.78 26.64 23.58
N LEU A 434 9.90 26.58 22.57
CA LEU A 434 8.51 27.01 22.68
C LEU A 434 7.76 26.26 23.79
N GLU A 435 7.91 24.94 23.88
CA GLU A 435 7.31 24.15 24.97
C GLU A 435 7.83 24.60 26.34
N GLU A 436 9.14 24.80 26.49
CA GLU A 436 9.77 25.25 27.73
C GLU A 436 9.25 26.64 28.15
N GLN A 437 9.12 27.58 27.20
CA GLN A 437 8.59 28.92 27.48
C GLN A 437 7.10 28.89 27.83
N ILE A 438 6.29 28.06 27.17
CA ILE A 438 4.87 27.86 27.52
C ILE A 438 4.75 27.32 28.95
N ALA A 439 5.55 26.32 29.32
CA ALA A 439 5.56 25.76 30.66
C ALA A 439 5.96 26.80 31.72
N ASP A 440 6.98 27.62 31.43
CA ASP A 440 7.40 28.70 32.33
C ASP A 440 6.35 29.81 32.45
N TYR A 441 5.65 30.17 31.36
CA TYR A 441 4.54 31.13 31.39
C TYR A 441 3.42 30.64 32.32
N ASN A 442 3.00 29.37 32.18
CA ASN A 442 1.96 28.78 33.03
C ASN A 442 2.34 28.75 34.52
N ARG A 443 3.63 28.64 34.86
CA ARG A 443 4.10 28.69 36.26
C ARG A 443 4.04 30.10 36.86
N VAL A 444 4.28 31.14 36.06
CA VAL A 444 4.47 32.51 36.56
C VAL A 444 3.29 33.44 36.33
N ARG A 445 2.34 33.10 35.44
CA ARG A 445 1.20 33.95 35.07
C ARG A 445 0.43 34.51 36.28
N ASP A 446 0.18 33.68 37.29
CA ASP A 446 -0.63 34.06 38.45
C ASP A 446 0.19 34.67 39.60
N VAL A 447 1.53 34.66 39.49
CA VAL A 447 2.46 34.99 40.60
C VAL A 447 3.34 36.21 40.28
N GLU A 448 3.84 36.32 39.04
CA GLU A 448 4.80 37.35 38.60
C GLU A 448 4.38 38.01 37.26
N PRO A 449 3.44 38.97 37.27
CA PRO A 449 2.85 39.53 36.03
C PRO A 449 3.87 40.18 35.09
N ALA A 450 4.91 40.83 35.62
CA ALA A 450 5.94 41.47 34.80
C ALA A 450 6.80 40.43 34.04
N ARG A 451 7.03 39.26 34.63
CA ARG A 451 7.75 38.16 33.99
C ARG A 451 6.85 37.45 32.98
N ALA A 452 5.58 37.24 33.31
CA ALA A 452 4.59 36.70 32.38
C ALA A 452 4.52 37.52 31.09
N HIS A 453 4.41 38.85 31.20
CA HIS A 453 4.37 39.74 30.03
C HIS A 453 5.66 39.70 29.17
N ALA A 454 6.83 39.52 29.79
CA ALA A 454 8.07 39.32 29.03
C ALA A 454 8.06 37.99 28.26
N LEU A 455 7.54 36.92 28.88
CA LEU A 455 7.39 35.61 28.23
C LEU A 455 6.39 35.65 27.07
N GLU A 456 5.33 36.46 27.14
CA GLU A 456 4.39 36.65 26.02
C GLU A 456 5.12 37.06 24.74
N HIS A 457 6.03 38.03 24.83
CA HIS A 457 6.83 38.48 23.68
C HIS A 457 7.73 37.37 23.14
N THR A 458 8.47 36.67 24.02
CA THR A 458 9.34 35.56 23.62
C THR A 458 8.55 34.43 22.96
N ILE A 459 7.39 34.07 23.52
CA ILE A 459 6.51 33.05 22.95
C ILE A 459 6.00 33.48 21.58
N VAL A 460 5.58 34.74 21.40
CA VAL A 460 5.13 35.24 20.09
C VAL A 460 6.25 35.19 19.04
N ASP A 461 7.49 35.52 19.43
CA ASP A 461 8.64 35.43 18.52
C ASP A 461 8.92 33.97 18.15
N LEU A 462 8.90 33.04 19.12
CA LEU A 462 9.06 31.60 18.86
C LEU A 462 7.92 31.03 18.02
N LEU A 463 6.68 31.47 18.22
CA LEU A 463 5.53 31.04 17.41
C LEU A 463 5.73 31.40 15.93
N LYS A 464 6.25 32.60 15.65
CA LYS A 464 6.59 33.02 14.28
C LYS A 464 7.82 32.28 13.74
N GLU A 465 8.86 32.15 14.55
CA GLU A 465 10.09 31.46 14.16
C GLU A 465 9.84 29.99 13.83
N THR A 466 8.99 29.30 14.59
CA THR A 466 8.63 27.89 14.37
C THR A 466 7.52 27.69 13.34
N GLY A 467 6.83 28.76 12.96
CA GLY A 467 5.64 28.73 12.10
C GLY A 467 4.40 28.13 12.77
N ILE A 468 4.39 27.97 14.10
CA ILE A 468 3.19 27.57 14.85
C ILE A 468 2.15 28.69 14.86
N ALA A 469 2.58 29.95 14.70
CA ALA A 469 1.69 31.11 14.59
C ALA A 469 0.62 30.92 13.50
N ASP A 470 1.02 30.45 12.32
CA ASP A 470 0.10 30.21 11.19
C ASP A 470 -0.82 29.01 11.48
N GLU A 471 -0.28 27.98 12.13
CA GLU A 471 -1.02 26.77 12.48
C GLU A 471 -2.18 27.03 13.45
N ILE A 472 -2.00 27.94 14.40
CA ILE A 472 -3.02 28.25 15.41
C ILE A 472 -3.91 29.44 15.02
N GLY A 473 -3.74 30.01 13.82
CA GLY A 473 -4.46 31.22 13.41
C GLY A 473 -4.15 32.40 14.33
N PHE A 474 -2.88 32.61 14.67
CA PHE A 474 -2.47 33.63 15.65
C PHE A 474 -2.99 35.03 15.31
N CYS A 475 -3.04 35.40 14.03
CA CYS A 475 -3.60 36.67 13.57
C CYS A 475 -5.07 36.81 13.97
N ASP A 476 -5.90 35.79 13.73
CA ASP A 476 -7.33 35.80 14.07
C ASP A 476 -7.53 35.90 15.59
N LEU A 477 -6.77 35.09 16.35
CA LEU A 477 -6.79 35.13 17.82
C LEU A 477 -6.40 36.51 18.36
N HIS A 478 -5.43 37.17 17.73
CA HIS A 478 -4.95 38.49 18.12
C HIS A 478 -5.94 39.60 17.73
N GLU A 479 -6.51 39.55 16.52
CA GLU A 479 -7.49 40.52 16.02
C GLU A 479 -8.82 40.47 16.78
N ASP A 480 -9.25 39.28 17.21
CA ASP A 480 -10.45 39.07 18.03
C ASP A 480 -10.28 39.52 19.49
N ASN A 481 -9.11 40.05 19.89
CA ASN A 481 -8.75 40.38 21.28
C ASN A 481 -8.99 39.20 22.24
N ARG A 482 -8.72 37.96 21.80
CA ARG A 482 -8.79 36.79 22.67
C ARG A 482 -7.71 36.89 23.77
N PRO A 483 -7.98 36.36 24.99
CA PRO A 483 -6.96 36.28 26.03
C PRO A 483 -5.71 35.52 25.54
N PHE A 484 -4.52 35.92 25.97
CA PHE A 484 -3.27 35.25 25.56
C PHE A 484 -3.23 33.79 26.00
N GLU A 485 -4.00 33.44 27.02
CA GLU A 485 -4.21 32.05 27.46
C GLU A 485 -4.81 31.16 26.36
N ASP A 486 -5.64 31.71 25.48
CA ASP A 486 -6.19 30.96 24.34
C ASP A 486 -5.10 30.66 23.30
N VAL A 487 -4.18 31.61 23.08
CA VAL A 487 -2.99 31.42 22.23
C VAL A 487 -2.10 30.32 22.81
N ILE A 488 -1.87 30.35 24.12
CA ILE A 488 -1.07 29.33 24.81
C ILE A 488 -1.74 27.95 24.72
N ALA A 489 -3.05 27.85 24.91
CA ALA A 489 -3.77 26.59 24.80
C ALA A 489 -3.69 26.01 23.38
N ALA A 490 -3.87 26.84 22.36
CA ALA A 490 -3.76 26.42 20.96
C ALA A 490 -2.33 25.99 20.60
N ALA A 491 -1.32 26.77 21.00
CA ALA A 491 0.09 26.45 20.78
C ALA A 491 0.49 25.14 21.50
N HIS A 492 0.07 24.98 22.76
CA HIS A 492 0.32 23.75 23.52
C HIS A 492 -0.29 22.53 22.84
N THR A 493 -1.51 22.65 22.33
CA THR A 493 -2.20 21.57 21.61
C THR A 493 -1.43 21.18 20.34
N ALA A 494 -0.99 22.16 19.54
CA ALA A 494 -0.22 21.92 18.31
C ALA A 494 1.13 21.25 18.60
N VAL A 495 1.89 21.78 19.57
CA VAL A 495 3.20 21.24 19.97
C VAL A 495 3.07 19.83 20.54
N THR A 496 2.07 19.58 21.40
CA THR A 496 1.81 18.25 21.96
C THR A 496 1.48 17.24 20.87
N ARG A 497 0.65 17.62 19.90
CA ARG A 497 0.31 16.78 18.75
C ARG A 497 1.54 16.37 17.93
N ILE A 498 2.49 17.28 17.73
CA ILE A 498 3.76 16.97 17.06
C ILE A 498 4.56 15.99 17.89
N ALA A 499 4.75 16.25 19.19
CA ALA A 499 5.54 15.40 20.10
C ALA A 499 4.98 13.97 20.26
N ASP A 500 3.66 13.83 20.27
CA ASP A 500 2.98 12.54 20.43
C ASP A 500 2.95 11.68 19.15
N THR A 501 3.28 12.28 18.00
CA THR A 501 3.34 11.57 16.72
C THR A 501 4.45 10.52 16.74
N ARG A 502 4.16 9.34 16.17
CA ARG A 502 5.14 8.29 16.00
C ARG A 502 5.78 8.36 14.61
N ILE A 503 7.06 8.04 14.54
CA ILE A 503 7.83 8.01 13.29
C ILE A 503 8.62 6.72 13.21
N PRO A 504 8.82 6.18 12.00
CA PRO A 504 9.71 5.04 11.81
C PRO A 504 11.17 5.48 12.08
N ASP A 505 11.87 4.72 12.91
CA ASP A 505 13.30 4.88 13.18
C ASP A 505 14.13 4.13 12.12
N GLY A 506 14.14 4.69 10.91
CA GLY A 506 14.76 4.05 9.74
C GLY A 506 13.81 3.09 9.02
N MET A 507 14.40 2.13 8.32
CA MET A 507 13.72 1.08 7.58
C MET A 507 14.00 -0.28 8.22
N HIS A 508 13.16 -1.26 7.90
CA HIS A 508 13.47 -2.66 8.17
C HIS A 508 14.56 -3.16 7.22
N VAL A 509 15.37 -4.10 7.69
CA VAL A 509 16.28 -4.89 6.84
C VAL A 509 15.86 -6.35 6.95
N PHE A 510 15.61 -7.01 5.83
CA PHE A 510 15.05 -8.37 5.82
C PHE A 510 15.92 -9.35 6.62
N GLY A 511 15.32 -10.05 7.57
CA GLY A 511 15.98 -10.95 8.52
C GLY A 511 16.54 -10.29 9.79
N GLU A 512 16.41 -8.97 9.95
CA GLU A 512 16.90 -8.26 11.14
C GLU A 512 15.83 -8.14 12.23
N VAL A 513 16.14 -8.61 13.44
CA VAL A 513 15.23 -8.50 14.59
C VAL A 513 15.71 -7.36 15.51
N PRO A 514 14.84 -6.44 15.96
CA PRO A 514 15.25 -5.36 16.84
C PRO A 514 15.74 -5.89 18.20
N ALA A 515 16.76 -5.25 18.76
CA ALA A 515 17.35 -5.61 20.04
C ALA A 515 17.53 -4.39 20.96
N GLY A 516 17.71 -4.62 22.25
CA GLY A 516 18.01 -3.57 23.24
C GLY A 516 16.95 -2.47 23.27
N GLU A 517 17.37 -1.21 23.11
CA GLU A 517 16.46 -0.05 23.14
C GLU A 517 15.45 -0.06 21.97
N ARG A 518 15.86 -0.47 20.77
CA ARG A 518 14.95 -0.59 19.62
C ARG A 518 13.86 -1.63 19.86
N LEU A 519 14.18 -2.72 20.54
CA LEU A 519 13.18 -3.72 20.95
C LEU A 519 12.18 -3.13 21.97
N ALA A 520 12.69 -2.38 22.95
CA ALA A 520 11.83 -1.73 23.94
C ALA A 520 10.89 -0.70 23.30
N GLU A 521 11.37 0.09 22.33
CA GLU A 521 10.54 1.02 21.55
C GLU A 521 9.48 0.29 20.73
N PHE A 522 9.87 -0.81 20.08
CA PHE A 522 8.94 -1.59 19.27
C PHE A 522 7.82 -2.20 20.12
N ILE A 523 8.15 -2.79 21.26
CA ILE A 523 7.16 -3.31 22.22
C ILE A 523 6.28 -2.18 22.77
N ASN A 524 6.86 -1.03 23.09
CA ASN A 524 6.12 0.14 23.56
C ASN A 524 5.12 0.64 22.51
N ALA A 525 5.50 0.71 21.24
CA ALA A 525 4.61 1.09 20.15
C ALA A 525 3.42 0.13 20.03
N ILE A 526 3.64 -1.18 20.18
CA ILE A 526 2.57 -2.21 20.14
C ILE A 526 1.64 -2.07 21.35
N MET A 527 2.19 -1.91 22.57
CA MET A 527 1.42 -1.86 23.81
C MET A 527 0.66 -0.54 24.02
N ARG A 528 1.07 0.56 23.35
CA ARG A 528 0.40 1.87 23.48
C ARG A 528 -1.07 1.83 23.03
N TYR A 529 -1.42 0.96 22.08
CA TYR A 529 -2.79 0.83 21.56
C TYR A 529 -3.80 0.31 22.59
N GLY A 530 -3.39 -0.66 23.42
CA GLY A 530 -4.23 -1.18 24.50
C GLY A 530 -4.22 -0.27 25.73
N GLY A 531 -3.13 0.50 25.92
CA GLY A 531 -3.01 1.50 26.97
C GLY A 531 -2.85 0.91 28.38
N GLU A 532 -2.64 -0.41 28.51
CA GLU A 532 -2.55 -1.12 29.78
C GLU A 532 -1.34 -0.65 30.59
N ALA A 533 -0.19 -0.50 29.94
CA ALA A 533 1.04 -0.02 30.59
C ALA A 533 0.89 1.42 31.10
N ARG A 534 0.40 2.34 30.26
CA ARG A 534 0.07 3.72 30.64
C ARG A 534 -0.91 3.76 31.80
N GLY A 535 -2.00 2.99 31.71
CA GLY A 535 -3.03 2.92 32.74
C GLY A 535 -2.50 2.39 34.08
N ALA A 536 -1.61 1.38 34.05
CA ALA A 536 -0.97 0.87 35.26
C ALA A 536 -0.06 1.91 35.92
N VAL A 537 0.73 2.65 35.12
CA VAL A 537 1.55 3.77 35.61
C VAL A 537 0.70 4.83 36.30
N LEU A 538 -0.39 5.27 35.67
CA LEU A 538 -1.30 6.28 36.23
C LEU A 538 -1.90 5.81 37.57
N ARG A 539 -2.37 4.57 37.64
CA ARG A 539 -2.90 3.99 38.90
C ARG A 539 -1.83 3.94 39.99
N MET A 540 -0.60 3.56 39.65
CA MET A 540 0.52 3.52 40.62
C MET A 540 0.90 4.92 41.14
N MET A 541 0.72 5.96 40.31
CA MET A 541 0.88 7.37 40.69
C MET A 541 -0.34 7.94 41.44
N GLY A 542 -1.45 7.19 41.52
CA GLY A 542 -2.67 7.59 42.23
C GLY A 542 -3.66 8.41 41.40
N HIS A 543 -3.59 8.34 40.06
CA HIS A 543 -4.45 9.08 39.14
C HIS A 543 -5.45 8.16 38.43
N ASP A 544 -6.63 8.71 38.12
CA ASP A 544 -7.64 8.07 37.27
C ASP A 544 -7.37 8.43 35.80
N VAL A 545 -7.28 7.40 34.95
CA VAL A 545 -7.02 7.56 33.50
C VAL A 545 -8.09 8.44 32.83
N SER A 546 -9.34 8.37 33.28
CA SER A 546 -10.45 9.11 32.68
C SER A 546 -10.45 10.62 32.99
N ILE A 547 -9.61 11.06 33.93
CA ILE A 547 -9.53 12.45 34.42
C ILE A 547 -8.10 12.99 34.23
N ALA A 548 -7.19 12.21 33.63
CA ALA A 548 -5.83 12.64 33.38
C ALA A 548 -5.79 13.71 32.28
N ASP A 549 -5.06 14.80 32.52
CA ASP A 549 -4.74 15.78 31.50
C ASP A 549 -3.63 15.27 30.56
N GLU A 550 -3.38 15.99 29.46
CA GLU A 550 -2.42 15.59 28.42
C GLU A 550 -0.98 15.47 28.97
N ASP A 551 -0.57 16.39 29.85
CA ASP A 551 0.75 16.36 30.46
C ASP A 551 0.98 15.11 31.32
N LEU A 552 -0.03 14.73 32.11
CA LEU A 552 0.02 13.54 32.93
C LEU A 552 0.00 12.26 32.08
N LEU A 553 -0.79 12.22 30.99
CA LEU A 553 -0.80 11.11 30.06
C LEU A 553 0.57 10.91 29.41
N ARG A 554 1.24 12.01 29.02
CA ARG A 554 2.57 11.99 28.41
C ARG A 554 3.66 11.53 29.40
N ASP A 555 3.65 12.03 30.63
CA ASP A 555 4.58 11.53 31.66
C ASP A 555 4.34 10.04 31.91
N ALA A 556 3.08 9.61 31.99
CA ALA A 556 2.77 8.20 32.17
C ALA A 556 3.26 7.33 31.00
N ASP A 557 3.13 7.77 29.75
CA ASP A 557 3.65 7.08 28.58
C ASP A 557 5.19 6.98 28.60
N SER A 558 5.87 8.07 28.96
CA SER A 558 7.33 8.06 29.12
C SER A 558 7.78 7.03 30.17
N ARG A 559 7.11 6.98 31.32
CA ARG A 559 7.42 6.00 32.38
C ARG A 559 7.02 4.57 32.01
N ALA A 560 5.95 4.40 31.23
CA ALA A 560 5.56 3.10 30.69
C ALA A 560 6.66 2.55 29.76
N LYS A 561 7.21 3.39 28.88
CA LYS A 561 8.39 3.05 28.05
C LYS A 561 9.59 2.68 28.92
N ASP A 562 9.91 3.47 29.96
CA ASP A 562 11.03 3.18 30.87
C ASP A 562 10.85 1.81 31.56
N LEU A 563 9.62 1.45 31.93
CA LEU A 563 9.28 0.14 32.51
C LEU A 563 9.49 -0.99 31.51
N ILE A 564 9.04 -0.81 30.27
CA ILE A 564 9.22 -1.79 29.19
C ILE A 564 10.73 -1.99 28.92
N ALA A 565 11.50 -0.91 28.82
CA ALA A 565 12.94 -0.98 28.63
C ALA A 565 13.64 -1.72 29.79
N ALA A 566 13.22 -1.49 31.02
CA ALA A 566 13.74 -2.21 32.18
C ALA A 566 13.42 -3.72 32.12
N ALA A 567 12.20 -4.09 31.71
CA ALA A 567 11.81 -5.50 31.53
C ALA A 567 12.61 -6.18 30.41
N VAL A 568 12.79 -5.52 29.27
CA VAL A 568 13.63 -6.01 28.16
C VAL A 568 15.09 -6.21 28.61
N ALA A 569 15.59 -5.34 29.48
CA ALA A 569 16.91 -5.50 30.10
C ALA A 569 16.97 -6.56 31.21
N GLY A 570 15.87 -7.25 31.51
CA GLY A 570 15.78 -8.30 32.52
C GLY A 570 15.65 -7.80 33.97
N GLU A 571 15.33 -6.53 34.20
CA GLU A 571 15.04 -6.01 35.55
C GLU A 571 13.62 -6.43 35.99
N PRO A 572 13.43 -6.98 37.21
CA PRO A 572 12.09 -7.23 37.75
C PRO A 572 11.25 -5.95 37.82
N LEU A 573 10.03 -6.00 37.28
CA LEU A 573 9.20 -4.80 37.13
C LEU A 573 8.79 -4.14 38.45
N ASP A 574 8.68 -4.89 39.55
CA ASP A 574 8.37 -4.34 40.87
C ASP A 574 9.50 -3.43 41.39
N ARG A 575 10.75 -3.78 41.07
CA ARG A 575 11.94 -2.98 41.38
C ARG A 575 12.07 -1.81 40.41
N ALA A 576 11.86 -2.04 39.12
CA ALA A 576 11.88 -1.00 38.10
C ALA A 576 10.84 0.09 38.41
N ALA A 577 9.61 -0.27 38.75
CA ALA A 577 8.54 0.66 39.12
C ALA A 577 8.90 1.52 40.33
N LYS A 578 9.49 0.94 41.39
CA LYS A 578 9.96 1.71 42.56
C LYS A 578 11.04 2.73 42.20
N ARG A 579 11.92 2.39 41.24
CA ARG A 579 13.00 3.27 40.77
C ARG A 579 12.48 4.37 39.85
N ILE A 580 11.67 4.01 38.86
CA ILE A 580 11.15 4.89 37.81
C ILE A 580 10.13 5.88 38.37
N LEU A 581 9.26 5.43 39.27
CA LEU A 581 8.22 6.25 39.90
C LEU A 581 8.69 6.82 41.25
N ALA A 582 10.00 6.89 41.52
CA ALA A 582 10.51 7.38 42.78
C ALA A 582 9.99 8.80 43.09
N GLY A 583 9.39 8.98 44.27
CA GLY A 583 8.78 10.25 44.69
C GLY A 583 7.37 10.51 44.15
N ARG A 584 6.87 9.71 43.21
CA ARG A 584 5.50 9.77 42.65
C ARG A 584 4.66 8.53 42.94
N LEU A 585 5.31 7.41 43.28
CA LEU A 585 4.66 6.14 43.60
C LEU A 585 3.79 6.27 44.86
N GLN A 586 2.49 6.07 44.71
CA GLN A 586 1.53 6.01 45.80
C GLN A 586 1.24 4.57 46.22
N ASN A 587 1.00 3.69 45.26
CA ASN A 587 0.75 2.28 45.48
C ASN A 587 1.36 1.43 44.37
N LEU A 588 1.88 0.25 44.72
CA LEU A 588 2.42 -0.68 43.73
C LEU A 588 1.32 -1.64 43.27
N ASP A 589 1.05 -1.68 41.97
CA ASP A 589 0.06 -2.56 41.35
C ASP A 589 0.75 -3.84 40.85
N LEU A 590 1.03 -4.78 41.75
CA LEU A 590 1.76 -6.01 41.41
C LEU A 590 1.06 -6.86 40.34
N ALA A 591 -0.27 -6.91 40.36
CA ALA A 591 -1.03 -7.67 39.37
C ALA A 591 -0.88 -7.08 37.96
N ALA A 592 -0.97 -5.75 37.83
CA ALA A 592 -0.74 -5.08 36.54
C ALA A 592 0.71 -5.25 36.06
N LEU A 593 1.69 -5.21 36.96
CA LEU A 593 3.09 -5.45 36.60
C LEU A 593 3.32 -6.89 36.13
N GLU A 594 2.67 -7.89 36.74
CA GLU A 594 2.74 -9.28 36.27
C GLU A 594 2.13 -9.46 34.87
N GLU A 595 0.99 -8.82 34.60
CA GLU A 595 0.34 -8.82 33.28
C GLU A 595 1.20 -8.13 32.22
N ILE A 596 1.73 -6.94 32.52
CA ILE A 596 2.66 -6.22 31.64
C ILE A 596 3.89 -7.07 31.34
N GLN A 597 4.48 -7.71 32.36
CA GLN A 597 5.63 -8.58 32.17
C GLN A 597 5.30 -9.78 31.26
N ALA A 598 4.14 -10.41 31.43
CA ALA A 598 3.70 -11.51 30.59
C ALA A 598 3.54 -11.07 29.12
N THR A 599 2.93 -9.91 28.88
CA THR A 599 2.75 -9.35 27.53
C THR A 599 4.10 -9.02 26.88
N ILE A 600 5.03 -8.40 27.62
CA ILE A 600 6.39 -8.09 27.11
C ILE A 600 7.13 -9.38 26.73
N LEU A 601 7.04 -10.42 27.55
CA LEU A 601 7.67 -11.71 27.26
C LEU A 601 7.07 -12.42 26.05
N ASP A 602 5.73 -12.39 25.90
CA ASP A 602 5.05 -12.96 24.71
C ASP A 602 5.46 -12.22 23.44
N LEU A 603 5.43 -10.88 23.45
CA LEU A 603 5.85 -10.06 22.31
C LEU A 603 7.32 -10.30 21.96
N THR A 604 8.21 -10.32 22.96
CA THR A 604 9.64 -10.61 22.75
C THR A 604 9.82 -11.97 22.07
N ALA A 605 9.14 -13.02 22.57
CA ALA A 605 9.23 -14.36 22.00
C ALA A 605 8.70 -14.43 20.56
N ARG A 606 7.64 -13.69 20.22
CA ARG A 606 7.12 -13.61 18.85
C ARG A 606 8.07 -12.87 17.91
N ILE A 607 8.67 -11.78 18.38
CA ILE A 607 9.64 -10.96 17.63
C ILE A 607 10.91 -11.78 17.35
N GLU A 608 11.46 -12.45 18.37
CA GLU A 608 12.62 -13.33 18.24
C GLU A 608 12.32 -14.61 17.43
N GLY A 609 11.05 -15.00 17.35
CA GLY A 609 10.59 -16.15 16.57
C GLY A 609 10.44 -15.88 15.06
N SER A 610 10.62 -14.63 14.60
CA SER A 610 10.61 -14.27 13.17
C SER A 610 11.82 -14.87 12.46
N ASP A 611 11.59 -15.60 11.35
CA ASP A 611 12.66 -16.17 10.50
C ASP A 611 12.40 -15.88 9.02
N GLU A 612 12.59 -14.62 8.65
CA GLU A 612 12.29 -14.12 7.30
C GLU A 612 13.18 -14.73 6.22
N ILE A 613 14.49 -14.80 6.46
CA ILE A 613 15.45 -15.39 5.52
C ILE A 613 15.25 -16.90 5.44
N GLY A 614 15.06 -17.60 6.56
CA GLY A 614 14.81 -19.04 6.56
C GLY A 614 13.53 -19.42 5.81
N SER A 615 12.46 -18.65 5.98
CA SER A 615 11.22 -18.83 5.21
C SER A 615 11.41 -18.57 3.72
N LEU A 616 12.16 -17.53 3.33
CA LEU A 616 12.47 -17.26 1.93
C LEU A 616 13.28 -18.40 1.30
N LEU A 617 14.31 -18.89 2.01
CA LEU A 617 15.14 -20.02 1.54
C LEU A 617 14.33 -21.32 1.46
N SER A 618 13.37 -21.52 2.36
CA SER A 618 12.41 -22.63 2.30
C SER A 618 11.55 -22.55 1.04
N GLY A 619 11.05 -21.35 0.71
CA GLY A 619 10.39 -21.09 -0.57
C GLY A 619 11.28 -21.35 -1.78
N CYS A 620 12.55 -20.91 -1.72
CA CYS A 620 13.56 -21.16 -2.76
C CYS A 620 13.95 -22.64 -2.87
N ALA A 621 13.56 -23.46 -1.90
CA ALA A 621 13.69 -24.90 -1.91
C ALA A 621 12.39 -25.62 -2.27
N GLY A 622 11.38 -24.89 -2.78
CA GLY A 622 10.10 -25.47 -3.20
C GLY A 622 9.28 -26.04 -2.04
N SER A 623 9.44 -25.51 -0.82
CA SER A 623 8.71 -25.98 0.37
C SER A 623 7.49 -25.12 0.70
N TYR A 624 6.63 -25.61 1.61
CA TYR A 624 5.50 -24.85 2.13
C TYR A 624 5.96 -23.63 2.95
N ILE A 625 5.40 -22.44 2.64
CA ILE A 625 5.59 -21.24 3.46
C ILE A 625 4.35 -21.07 4.33
N PRO A 626 4.47 -21.11 5.67
CA PRO A 626 3.33 -21.02 6.58
C PRO A 626 2.51 -19.74 6.34
N PRO A 627 1.17 -19.82 6.30
CA PRO A 627 0.32 -18.65 6.23
C PRO A 627 0.26 -17.93 7.59
N GLY A 628 -0.15 -16.67 7.57
CA GLY A 628 -0.35 -15.88 8.79
C GLY A 628 -1.26 -14.68 8.60
N PRO A 629 -1.71 -14.07 9.70
CA PRO A 629 -2.45 -12.82 9.66
C PRO A 629 -1.52 -11.66 9.26
N SER A 630 -2.13 -10.60 8.76
CA SER A 630 -1.48 -9.36 8.32
C SER A 630 -2.19 -8.14 8.90
N GLY A 631 -1.52 -6.98 8.87
CA GLY A 631 -2.05 -5.70 9.32
C GLY A 631 -1.10 -4.95 10.26
N LEU A 632 -1.62 -3.91 10.91
CA LEU A 632 -0.84 -3.03 11.78
C LEU A 632 -0.73 -3.62 13.19
N ILE A 633 0.47 -4.05 13.60
CA ILE A 633 0.71 -4.59 14.96
C ILE A 633 0.43 -3.54 16.03
N THR A 634 0.69 -2.28 15.73
CA THR A 634 0.43 -1.11 16.58
C THR A 634 -1.06 -0.73 16.64
N ARG A 635 -1.94 -1.42 15.90
CA ARG A 635 -3.40 -1.37 16.11
C ARG A 635 -3.92 -2.62 16.82
N GLY A 636 -3.11 -3.20 17.71
CA GLY A 636 -3.52 -4.30 18.58
C GLY A 636 -3.70 -5.62 17.84
N LYS A 637 -2.87 -5.86 16.82
CA LYS A 637 -2.82 -7.13 16.06
C LYS A 637 -1.48 -7.87 16.27
N PRO A 638 -1.08 -8.21 17.51
CA PRO A 638 0.21 -8.86 17.78
C PRO A 638 0.35 -10.26 17.14
N GLU A 639 -0.75 -10.88 16.70
CA GLU A 639 -0.78 -12.16 16.02
C GLU A 639 -0.08 -12.17 14.65
N VAL A 640 0.15 -10.99 14.05
CA VAL A 640 0.97 -10.81 12.84
C VAL A 640 2.40 -11.34 13.08
N LEU A 641 2.91 -11.25 14.31
CA LEU A 641 4.20 -11.80 14.70
C LEU A 641 4.09 -13.28 15.13
N PRO A 642 5.08 -14.14 14.80
CA PRO A 642 6.31 -13.88 14.02
C PRO A 642 6.09 -13.59 12.52
N THR A 643 7.04 -12.92 11.89
CA THR A 643 7.12 -12.68 10.42
C THR A 643 7.89 -13.79 9.70
N GLY A 644 7.94 -13.73 8.37
CA GLY A 644 8.40 -14.80 7.49
C GLY A 644 7.25 -15.68 6.99
N ARG A 645 6.03 -15.14 6.86
CA ARG A 645 4.82 -15.90 6.51
C ARG A 645 4.21 -15.48 5.18
N ASN A 646 3.46 -16.40 4.58
CA ASN A 646 2.65 -16.15 3.40
C ASN A 646 1.28 -15.60 3.80
N PHE A 647 1.23 -14.33 4.23
CA PHE A 647 0.04 -13.80 4.87
C PHE A 647 -1.23 -13.90 4.02
N TYR A 648 -2.38 -13.93 4.70
CA TYR A 648 -3.71 -13.83 4.09
C TYR A 648 -4.36 -12.49 4.39
N SER A 649 -5.47 -12.22 3.72
CA SER A 649 -6.30 -11.03 3.89
C SER A 649 -7.23 -11.15 5.12
N LEU A 650 -8.54 -11.09 4.94
CA LEU A 650 -9.52 -11.26 6.03
C LEU A 650 -10.86 -11.78 5.49
N ASP A 651 -11.78 -12.15 6.40
CA ASP A 651 -13.17 -12.49 6.05
C ASP A 651 -13.99 -11.21 5.81
N PRO A 652 -14.37 -10.89 4.55
CA PRO A 652 -15.04 -9.64 4.22
C PRO A 652 -16.44 -9.53 4.86
N PHE A 653 -17.07 -10.66 5.23
CA PHE A 653 -18.37 -10.66 5.88
C PHE A 653 -18.32 -10.18 7.34
N ARG A 654 -17.14 -9.93 7.92
CA ARG A 654 -17.00 -9.44 9.31
C ARG A 654 -16.96 -7.90 9.39
N ILE A 655 -17.03 -7.22 8.25
CA ILE A 655 -16.76 -5.80 8.11
C ILE A 655 -18.06 -5.04 7.79
N PRO A 656 -18.36 -3.90 8.45
CA PRO A 656 -17.60 -3.30 9.55
C PRO A 656 -17.78 -4.07 10.87
N THR A 657 -16.77 -4.02 11.74
CA THR A 657 -16.91 -4.57 13.10
C THR A 657 -17.76 -3.66 13.98
N ARG A 658 -18.26 -4.17 15.12
CA ARG A 658 -18.99 -3.35 16.10
C ARG A 658 -18.13 -2.23 16.72
N ALA A 659 -16.82 -2.44 16.81
CA ALA A 659 -15.89 -1.42 17.30
C ALA A 659 -15.70 -0.33 16.25
N ALA A 660 -15.45 -0.72 15.00
CA ALA A 660 -15.37 0.19 13.85
C ALA A 660 -16.66 1.01 13.68
N TRP A 661 -17.84 0.41 13.94
CA TRP A 661 -19.13 1.12 13.94
C TRP A 661 -19.14 2.33 14.88
N ARG A 662 -18.68 2.18 16.12
CA ARG A 662 -18.65 3.27 17.11
C ARG A 662 -17.73 4.40 16.70
N ILE A 663 -16.57 4.07 16.13
CA ILE A 663 -15.60 5.05 15.63
C ILE A 663 -16.16 5.76 14.39
N GLY A 664 -16.74 5.02 13.44
CA GLY A 664 -17.38 5.56 12.25
C GLY A 664 -18.53 6.52 12.56
N MET A 665 -19.37 6.22 13.56
CA MET A 665 -20.39 7.14 14.06
C MET A 665 -19.79 8.45 14.58
N ARG A 666 -18.76 8.37 15.44
CA ARG A 666 -18.07 9.56 15.97
C ARG A 666 -17.45 10.38 14.85
N LEU A 667 -16.76 9.75 13.91
CA LEU A 667 -16.20 10.40 12.73
C LEU A 667 -17.26 11.15 11.92
N ALA A 668 -18.40 10.51 11.65
CA ALA A 668 -19.50 11.11 10.89
C ALA A 668 -20.07 12.34 11.59
N GLU A 669 -20.30 12.28 12.91
CA GLU A 669 -20.76 13.44 13.67
C GLU A 669 -19.69 14.54 13.77
N SER A 670 -18.42 14.19 13.91
CA SER A 670 -17.31 15.15 13.95
C SER A 670 -17.14 15.91 12.63
N ILE A 671 -17.24 15.25 11.47
CA ILE A 671 -17.13 15.96 10.17
C ILE A 671 -18.33 16.87 9.91
N ILE A 672 -19.53 16.47 10.34
CA ILE A 672 -20.72 17.33 10.26
C ILE A 672 -20.55 18.55 11.17
N GLY A 673 -20.13 18.32 12.42
CA GLY A 673 -19.89 19.37 13.41
C GLY A 673 -18.87 20.40 12.91
N LYS A 674 -17.71 19.95 12.41
CA LYS A 674 -16.68 20.84 11.86
C LYS A 674 -17.20 21.68 10.69
N TYR A 675 -17.93 21.06 9.75
CA TYR A 675 -18.49 21.80 8.62
C TYR A 675 -19.55 22.83 9.07
N VAL A 676 -20.40 22.49 10.04
CA VAL A 676 -21.41 23.41 10.59
C VAL A 676 -20.75 24.58 11.33
N GLU A 677 -19.67 24.32 12.08
CA GLU A 677 -18.90 25.36 12.76
C GLU A 677 -18.29 26.36 11.78
N GLU A 678 -17.66 25.87 10.70
CA GLU A 678 -16.98 26.72 9.72
C GLU A 678 -17.93 27.39 8.72
N GLN A 679 -18.98 26.68 8.28
CA GLN A 679 -19.84 27.11 7.16
C GLN A 679 -21.26 27.50 7.58
N GLY A 680 -21.63 27.30 8.84
CA GLY A 680 -22.93 27.70 9.41
C GLY A 680 -24.13 26.90 8.89
N ARG A 681 -23.92 25.79 8.17
CA ARG A 681 -24.96 24.94 7.61
C ARG A 681 -24.57 23.47 7.62
N ILE A 682 -25.56 22.59 7.52
CA ILE A 682 -25.33 21.14 7.34
C ILE A 682 -24.85 20.89 5.89
N PRO A 683 -23.85 20.02 5.68
CA PRO A 683 -23.41 19.62 4.35
C PRO A 683 -24.48 18.77 3.66
N GLU A 684 -24.68 18.95 2.36
CA GLU A 684 -25.60 18.13 1.57
C GLU A 684 -24.92 16.90 0.98
N ASN A 685 -23.66 17.03 0.55
CA ASN A 685 -22.89 15.94 -0.05
C ASN A 685 -21.41 15.95 0.40
N VAL A 686 -20.89 14.77 0.76
CA VAL A 686 -19.48 14.56 1.13
C VAL A 686 -18.77 13.73 0.07
N GLY A 687 -17.66 14.25 -0.47
CA GLY A 687 -16.77 13.50 -1.35
C GLY A 687 -15.80 12.64 -0.54
N MET A 688 -15.86 11.31 -0.66
CA MET A 688 -15.04 10.41 0.15
C MET A 688 -14.10 9.55 -0.70
N TYR A 689 -12.82 9.49 -0.33
CA TYR A 689 -11.89 8.53 -0.89
C TYR A 689 -11.90 7.24 -0.04
N TRP A 690 -12.39 6.13 -0.59
CA TRP A 690 -12.53 4.85 0.12
C TRP A 690 -11.50 3.82 -0.34
N MET A 691 -10.62 3.42 0.58
CA MET A 691 -9.49 2.52 0.31
C MET A 691 -9.66 1.16 0.98
N ALA A 692 -8.99 0.13 0.44
CA ALA A 692 -8.93 -1.19 1.06
C ALA A 692 -8.27 -1.19 2.45
N SER A 693 -7.44 -0.19 2.77
CA SER A 693 -6.89 0.03 4.10
C SER A 693 -7.97 0.28 5.15
N ASP A 694 -9.12 0.88 4.80
CA ASP A 694 -10.24 0.98 5.73
C ASP A 694 -10.70 -0.39 6.22
N VAL A 695 -10.81 -1.35 5.29
CA VAL A 695 -11.27 -2.69 5.58
C VAL A 695 -10.19 -3.50 6.31
N MET A 696 -8.94 -3.43 5.88
CA MET A 696 -7.87 -4.30 6.39
C MET A 696 -7.12 -3.74 7.62
N TRP A 697 -7.03 -2.42 7.78
CA TRP A 697 -6.35 -1.79 8.92
C TRP A 697 -7.34 -1.33 9.99
N ALA A 698 -8.47 -0.78 9.58
CA ALA A 698 -9.43 -0.13 10.46
C ALA A 698 -10.71 -0.94 10.70
N ASP A 699 -10.77 -2.17 10.17
CA ASP A 699 -11.91 -3.08 10.30
C ASP A 699 -13.27 -2.46 9.86
N GLY A 700 -13.24 -1.51 8.92
CA GLY A 700 -14.40 -0.85 8.30
C GLY A 700 -14.90 0.44 8.96
N GLU A 701 -14.04 1.23 9.57
CA GLU A 701 -14.41 2.50 10.22
C GLU A 701 -15.04 3.52 9.24
N GLN A 702 -14.52 3.64 8.02
CA GLN A 702 -15.02 4.55 6.99
C GLN A 702 -16.30 4.01 6.34
N LEU A 703 -16.41 2.68 6.13
CA LEU A 703 -17.70 2.08 5.74
C LEU A 703 -18.79 2.36 6.79
N ALA A 704 -18.45 2.23 8.08
CA ALA A 704 -19.35 2.60 9.17
C ALA A 704 -19.69 4.09 9.18
N GLN A 705 -18.72 4.96 8.92
CA GLN A 705 -18.92 6.41 8.79
C GLN A 705 -19.92 6.72 7.66
N ILE A 706 -19.74 6.12 6.49
CA ILE A 706 -20.64 6.30 5.34
C ILE A 706 -22.07 5.83 5.70
N PHE A 707 -22.22 4.66 6.30
CA PHE A 707 -23.53 4.18 6.75
C PHE A 707 -24.19 5.15 7.73
N HIS A 708 -23.44 5.68 8.70
CA HIS A 708 -24.00 6.64 9.66
C HIS A 708 -24.40 7.97 8.98
N LEU A 709 -23.61 8.48 8.02
CA LEU A 709 -23.98 9.67 7.22
C LEU A 709 -25.33 9.50 6.51
N LEU A 710 -25.54 8.34 5.89
CA LEU A 710 -26.78 7.93 5.23
C LEU A 710 -27.94 7.68 6.22
N GLY A 711 -27.64 7.52 7.51
CA GLY A 711 -28.62 7.17 8.55
C GLY A 711 -29.02 5.69 8.51
N VAL A 712 -28.02 4.82 8.35
CA VAL A 712 -28.16 3.37 8.23
C VAL A 712 -27.22 2.69 9.25
N GLU A 713 -27.67 1.61 9.88
CA GLU A 713 -26.90 0.82 10.86
C GLU A 713 -26.67 -0.62 10.36
N PRO A 714 -25.44 -1.16 10.38
CA PRO A 714 -25.20 -2.57 10.04
C PRO A 714 -25.91 -3.55 10.98
N VAL A 715 -26.31 -4.71 10.46
CA VAL A 715 -26.90 -5.81 11.24
C VAL A 715 -25.95 -7.01 11.26
N TRP A 716 -25.51 -7.37 12.47
CA TRP A 716 -24.63 -8.52 12.70
C TRP A 716 -25.39 -9.76 13.14
N VAL A 717 -25.15 -10.89 12.46
CA VAL A 717 -25.63 -12.23 12.81
C VAL A 717 -24.41 -13.16 12.88
N ASP A 718 -24.22 -13.84 14.01
CA ASP A 718 -23.06 -14.70 14.28
C ASP A 718 -21.70 -14.02 14.01
N GLY A 719 -21.60 -12.73 14.33
CA GLY A 719 -20.38 -11.94 14.14
C GLY A 719 -20.11 -11.51 12.70
N ARG A 720 -21.00 -11.81 11.75
CA ARG A 720 -20.94 -11.37 10.35
C ARG A 720 -22.02 -10.33 10.04
N VAL A 721 -21.69 -9.34 9.22
CA VAL A 721 -22.63 -8.37 8.67
C VAL A 721 -23.46 -9.07 7.60
N ARG A 722 -24.79 -9.03 7.76
CA ARG A 722 -25.73 -9.70 6.84
C ARG A 722 -26.63 -8.73 6.08
N SER A 723 -26.95 -7.62 6.71
CA SER A 723 -27.84 -6.60 6.18
C SER A 723 -27.59 -5.28 6.93
N PHE A 724 -28.47 -4.32 6.73
CA PHE A 724 -28.51 -3.07 7.47
C PHE A 724 -29.95 -2.74 7.93
N ARG A 725 -30.07 -1.78 8.84
CA ARG A 725 -31.31 -1.18 9.34
C ARG A 725 -31.28 0.31 9.01
N ILE A 726 -32.31 0.81 8.34
CA ILE A 726 -32.49 2.26 8.17
C ILE A 726 -32.91 2.87 9.52
N ILE A 727 -32.17 3.86 9.98
CA ILE A 727 -32.46 4.61 11.21
C ILE A 727 -33.57 5.62 10.89
N PRO A 728 -34.71 5.64 11.61
CA PRO A 728 -35.76 6.64 11.45
C PRO A 728 -35.24 8.07 11.68
N LEU A 729 -35.77 9.07 10.97
CA LEU A 729 -35.31 10.47 11.10
C LEU A 729 -35.43 11.01 12.53
N GLU A 730 -36.44 10.55 13.30
CA GLU A 730 -36.62 10.94 14.70
C GLU A 730 -35.50 10.41 15.60
N GLU A 731 -34.93 9.24 15.27
CA GLU A 731 -33.78 8.64 15.95
C GLU A 731 -32.47 9.27 15.46
N LEU A 732 -32.36 9.57 14.16
CA LEU A 732 -31.18 10.15 13.54
C LEU A 732 -30.94 11.61 13.97
N GLY A 733 -32.01 12.39 14.18
CA GLY A 733 -31.94 13.77 14.70
C GLY A 733 -31.39 14.82 13.73
N ARG A 734 -31.11 14.45 12.47
CA ARG A 734 -30.57 15.31 11.41
C ARG A 734 -31.00 14.82 10.01
N PRO A 735 -30.79 15.61 8.95
CA PRO A 735 -30.91 15.11 7.59
C PRO A 735 -29.96 13.95 7.28
N ARG A 736 -30.36 13.08 6.34
CA ARG A 736 -29.46 12.11 5.72
C ARG A 736 -28.54 12.84 4.74
N ILE A 737 -27.24 12.63 4.90
CA ILE A 737 -26.21 13.29 4.12
C ILE A 737 -25.90 12.44 2.88
N ASP A 738 -25.83 13.06 1.70
CA ASP A 738 -25.42 12.36 0.48
C ASP A 738 -23.90 12.12 0.47
N VAL A 739 -23.47 11.14 -0.30
CA VAL A 739 -22.06 10.74 -0.38
C VAL A 739 -21.65 10.49 -1.82
N THR A 740 -20.57 11.09 -2.28
CA THR A 740 -19.91 10.75 -3.55
C THR A 740 -18.64 9.98 -3.23
N ILE A 741 -18.59 8.70 -3.58
CA ILE A 741 -17.50 7.81 -3.18
C ILE A 741 -16.60 7.56 -4.38
N ARG A 742 -15.33 7.90 -4.24
CA ARG A 742 -14.27 7.37 -5.11
C ARG A 742 -13.57 6.23 -4.39
N MET A 743 -13.65 5.02 -4.91
CA MET A 743 -12.96 3.87 -4.34
C MET A 743 -11.63 3.54 -5.04
N SER A 744 -10.74 2.86 -4.32
CA SER A 744 -9.53 2.27 -4.90
C SER A 744 -9.84 0.97 -5.69
N GLY A 745 -9.06 0.67 -6.73
CA GLY A 745 -9.18 -0.59 -7.48
C GLY A 745 -8.89 -1.84 -6.64
N ILE A 746 -8.07 -1.72 -5.59
CA ILE A 746 -7.82 -2.83 -4.64
C ILE A 746 -9.07 -3.13 -3.81
N LEU A 747 -9.79 -2.09 -3.36
CA LEU A 747 -11.07 -2.27 -2.66
C LEU A 747 -12.10 -2.98 -3.56
N ARG A 748 -12.20 -2.56 -4.82
CA ARG A 748 -13.03 -3.20 -5.84
C ARG A 748 -12.75 -4.70 -5.94
N ASP A 749 -11.48 -5.09 -6.09
CA ASP A 749 -11.11 -6.48 -6.36
C ASP A 749 -11.18 -7.38 -5.13
N CYS A 750 -10.93 -6.84 -3.94
CA CYS A 750 -10.86 -7.63 -2.71
C CYS A 750 -12.18 -7.68 -1.92
N PHE A 751 -13.01 -6.63 -2.02
CA PHE A 751 -14.11 -6.38 -1.08
C PHE A 751 -15.41 -5.97 -1.78
N TYR A 752 -15.70 -6.54 -2.95
CA TYR A 752 -16.89 -6.21 -3.72
C TYR A 752 -18.21 -6.40 -2.96
N THR A 753 -18.27 -7.37 -2.04
CA THR A 753 -19.45 -7.57 -1.17
C THR A 753 -19.77 -6.37 -0.28
N CYS A 754 -18.74 -5.61 0.14
CA CYS A 754 -18.93 -4.37 0.90
C CYS A 754 -19.49 -3.26 0.00
N ILE A 755 -19.07 -3.21 -1.26
CA ILE A 755 -19.56 -2.27 -2.28
C ILE A 755 -21.03 -2.54 -2.58
N GLU A 756 -21.41 -3.80 -2.79
CA GLU A 756 -22.80 -4.21 -3.02
C GLU A 756 -23.70 -3.84 -1.84
N LEU A 757 -23.27 -4.12 -0.61
CA LEU A 757 -24.03 -3.80 0.60
C LEU A 757 -24.24 -2.28 0.75
N LEU A 758 -23.23 -1.48 0.38
CA LEU A 758 -23.32 -0.04 0.45
C LEU A 758 -24.24 0.54 -0.63
N ASP A 759 -24.16 0.03 -1.86
CA ASP A 759 -25.04 0.43 -2.95
C ASP A 759 -26.52 0.11 -2.67
N ASP A 760 -26.79 -1.04 -2.02
CA ASP A 760 -28.12 -1.38 -1.52
C ASP A 760 -28.64 -0.34 -0.52
N ALA A 761 -27.81 0.05 0.45
CA ALA A 761 -28.18 1.04 1.45
C ALA A 761 -28.47 2.41 0.82
N ILE A 762 -27.64 2.86 -0.13
CA ILE A 762 -27.84 4.11 -0.87
C ILE A 762 -29.14 4.07 -1.66
N SER A 763 -29.39 2.98 -2.39
CA SER A 763 -30.58 2.81 -3.21
C SER A 763 -31.86 2.79 -2.37
N GLU A 764 -31.86 2.08 -1.24
CA GLU A 764 -33.00 2.06 -0.33
C GLU A 764 -33.24 3.43 0.32
N VAL A 765 -32.19 4.12 0.76
CA VAL A 765 -32.29 5.47 1.35
C VAL A 765 -32.82 6.50 0.36
N ALA A 766 -32.39 6.44 -0.90
CA ALA A 766 -32.88 7.34 -1.96
C ALA A 766 -34.38 7.14 -2.24
N ALA A 767 -34.88 5.92 -2.07
CA ALA A 767 -36.27 5.55 -2.35
C ALA A 767 -37.26 5.92 -1.24
N LEU A 768 -36.79 6.22 -0.02
CA LEU A 768 -37.63 6.57 1.14
C LEU A 768 -38.57 7.76 0.84
N ASP A 769 -39.80 7.71 1.34
CA ASP A 769 -40.75 8.82 1.23
C ASP A 769 -40.51 9.87 2.33
N GLU A 770 -39.34 10.49 2.28
CA GLU A 770 -38.90 11.55 3.20
C GLU A 770 -38.83 12.92 2.49
N PRO A 771 -39.00 14.04 3.23
CA PRO A 771 -38.82 15.37 2.67
C PRO A 771 -37.39 15.56 2.11
N PRO A 772 -37.21 16.16 0.91
CA PRO A 772 -35.88 16.35 0.30
C PRO A 772 -34.90 17.19 1.13
N ASP A 773 -35.39 18.07 2.00
CA ASP A 773 -34.59 18.85 2.95
C ASP A 773 -34.11 18.04 4.18
N MET A 774 -34.66 16.84 4.36
CA MET A 774 -34.25 15.88 5.39
C MET A 774 -33.56 14.63 4.82
N ASN A 775 -33.52 14.48 3.49
CA ASN A 775 -32.86 13.37 2.81
C ASN A 775 -32.18 13.88 1.54
N PHE A 776 -30.90 14.24 1.65
CA PHE A 776 -30.13 14.81 0.55
C PHE A 776 -29.82 13.79 -0.55
N VAL A 777 -29.70 12.50 -0.20
CA VAL A 777 -29.58 11.40 -1.19
C VAL A 777 -30.78 11.40 -2.14
N ARG A 778 -31.99 11.44 -1.58
CA ARG A 778 -33.24 11.53 -2.34
C ARG A 778 -33.34 12.85 -3.10
N LYS A 779 -33.00 13.98 -2.46
CA LYS A 779 -33.02 15.31 -3.09
C LYS A 779 -32.21 15.31 -4.38
N HIS A 780 -30.97 14.84 -4.33
CA HIS A 780 -30.09 14.78 -5.49
C HIS A 780 -30.57 13.76 -6.53
N ALA A 781 -31.06 12.59 -6.10
CA ALA A 781 -31.64 11.60 -7.01
C ALA A 781 -32.81 12.19 -7.83
N LEU A 782 -33.71 12.94 -7.18
CA LEU A 782 -34.83 13.63 -7.83
C LEU A 782 -34.40 14.78 -8.75
N GLN A 783 -33.21 15.35 -8.53
CA GLN A 783 -32.61 16.37 -9.39
C GLN A 783 -31.89 15.78 -10.62
N GLY A 784 -31.96 14.46 -10.82
CA GLY A 784 -31.43 13.79 -12.01
C GLY A 784 -30.07 13.12 -11.81
N LEU A 785 -29.53 13.09 -10.59
CA LEU A 785 -28.24 12.43 -10.30
C LEU A 785 -28.37 10.89 -10.16
N GLY A 786 -29.59 10.34 -10.17
CA GLY A 786 -29.85 8.91 -10.00
C GLY A 786 -29.45 8.38 -8.61
N THR A 787 -29.26 7.07 -8.48
CA THR A 787 -28.85 6.40 -7.23
C THR A 787 -27.37 6.01 -7.20
N THR A 788 -26.68 6.03 -8.33
CA THR A 788 -25.24 5.72 -8.40
C THR A 788 -24.43 6.72 -7.59
N ARG A 789 -23.60 6.24 -6.67
CA ARG A 789 -22.69 7.05 -5.83
C ARG A 789 -21.27 6.52 -5.72
N ILE A 790 -21.00 5.30 -6.17
CA ILE A 790 -19.71 4.63 -6.02
C ILE A 790 -19.01 4.61 -7.38
N PHE A 791 -17.84 5.25 -7.44
CA PHE A 791 -17.04 5.42 -8.63
C PHE A 791 -15.60 4.95 -8.40
N GLY A 792 -14.88 4.54 -9.44
CA GLY A 792 -13.51 4.08 -9.31
C GLY A 792 -12.76 4.01 -10.64
N SER A 793 -11.57 3.40 -10.62
CA SER A 793 -10.80 3.17 -11.83
C SER A 793 -11.51 2.22 -12.81
N ARG A 794 -11.14 2.27 -14.08
CA ARG A 794 -11.63 1.30 -15.09
C ARG A 794 -11.43 -0.15 -14.61
N PRO A 795 -12.36 -1.07 -14.89
CA PRO A 795 -12.15 -2.49 -14.62
C PRO A 795 -10.83 -3.01 -15.20
N GLY A 796 -10.13 -3.83 -14.43
CA GLY A 796 -8.84 -4.40 -14.82
C GLY A 796 -7.66 -3.42 -14.81
N THR A 797 -7.85 -2.18 -14.35
CA THR A 797 -6.79 -1.18 -14.18
C THR A 797 -6.77 -0.62 -12.74
N TYR A 798 -5.65 0.04 -12.38
CA TYR A 798 -5.36 0.58 -11.05
C TYR A 798 -4.70 1.95 -11.16
N GLY A 799 -4.88 2.78 -10.14
CA GLY A 799 -4.31 4.13 -10.08
C GLY A 799 -5.38 5.21 -10.16
N ASN A 800 -4.95 6.44 -10.37
CA ASN A 800 -5.81 7.64 -10.40
C ASN A 800 -5.50 8.59 -11.58
N GLY A 801 -4.46 8.34 -12.36
CA GLY A 801 -3.97 9.22 -13.43
C GLY A 801 -3.24 10.47 -12.94
N VAL A 802 -3.81 11.17 -11.95
CA VAL A 802 -3.28 12.45 -11.44
C VAL A 802 -1.84 12.34 -10.95
N SER A 803 -1.54 11.32 -10.14
CA SER A 803 -0.18 11.06 -9.66
C SER A 803 0.84 10.87 -10.78
N LEU A 804 0.45 10.19 -11.87
CA LEU A 804 1.29 10.02 -13.04
C LEU A 804 1.50 11.36 -13.77
N ALA A 805 0.44 12.14 -13.95
CA ALA A 805 0.52 13.45 -14.61
C ALA A 805 1.42 14.43 -13.84
N VAL A 806 1.29 14.46 -12.51
CA VAL A 806 2.14 15.25 -11.61
C VAL A 806 3.60 14.82 -11.73
N TYR A 807 3.91 13.52 -11.61
CA TYR A 807 5.32 13.08 -11.68
C TYR A 807 5.93 13.23 -13.08
N ALA A 808 5.15 13.04 -14.15
CA ALA A 808 5.57 13.30 -15.51
C ALA A 808 5.63 14.80 -15.86
N SER A 809 5.20 15.70 -14.97
CA SER A 809 5.05 17.14 -15.26
C SER A 809 4.14 17.45 -16.46
N ALA A 810 3.29 16.51 -16.85
CA ALA A 810 2.49 16.53 -18.08
C ALA A 810 1.15 17.26 -17.89
N TRP A 811 1.19 18.48 -17.36
CA TRP A 811 0.04 19.33 -17.09
C TRP A 811 0.44 20.81 -17.10
N LYS A 812 -0.48 21.72 -17.44
CA LYS A 812 -0.25 23.17 -17.45
C LYS A 812 -1.07 23.88 -16.38
N GLU A 813 -2.35 23.51 -16.26
CA GLU A 813 -3.32 24.13 -15.35
C GLU A 813 -4.09 23.04 -14.57
N GLU A 814 -4.75 23.41 -13.47
CA GLU A 814 -5.55 22.47 -12.65
C GLU A 814 -6.65 21.77 -13.43
N ALA A 815 -7.22 22.44 -14.43
CA ALA A 815 -8.23 21.86 -15.31
C ALA A 815 -7.70 20.63 -16.06
N ASP A 816 -6.39 20.56 -16.36
CA ASP A 816 -5.77 19.38 -16.97
C ASP A 816 -5.77 18.19 -15.99
N LEU A 817 -5.46 18.44 -14.72
CA LEU A 817 -5.45 17.40 -13.68
C LEU A 817 -6.88 16.90 -13.38
N ALA A 818 -7.87 17.79 -13.36
CA ALA A 818 -9.27 17.41 -13.25
C ALA A 818 -9.75 16.54 -14.43
N GLU A 819 -9.32 16.86 -15.66
CA GLU A 819 -9.62 16.06 -16.84
C GLU A 819 -8.99 14.65 -16.77
N VAL A 820 -7.73 14.57 -16.37
CA VAL A 820 -7.05 13.29 -16.12
C VAL A 820 -7.80 12.48 -15.06
N TYR A 821 -8.20 13.14 -13.96
CA TYR A 821 -8.93 12.49 -12.88
C TYR A 821 -10.26 11.90 -13.37
N LEU A 822 -11.06 12.66 -14.14
CA LEU A 822 -12.32 12.18 -14.71
C LEU A 822 -12.09 10.99 -15.65
N ARG A 823 -11.13 11.08 -16.58
CA ARG A 823 -10.82 9.99 -17.51
C ARG A 823 -10.47 8.67 -16.81
N TRP A 824 -9.78 8.77 -15.68
CA TRP A 824 -9.36 7.59 -14.93
C TRP A 824 -10.43 7.04 -13.99
N ASN A 825 -11.31 7.89 -13.43
CA ASN A 825 -12.14 7.54 -12.28
C ASN A 825 -13.66 7.58 -12.55
N SER A 826 -14.10 7.89 -13.77
CA SER A 826 -15.51 7.97 -14.16
C SER A 826 -16.18 6.61 -14.45
N TYR A 827 -15.93 5.60 -13.62
CA TYR A 827 -16.55 4.28 -13.78
C TYR A 827 -17.41 3.93 -12.57
N ALA A 828 -18.70 3.66 -12.80
CA ALA A 828 -19.69 3.36 -11.77
C ALA A 828 -19.62 1.91 -11.31
N TYR A 829 -19.86 1.70 -10.02
CA TYR A 829 -19.88 0.38 -9.40
C TYR A 829 -21.04 0.26 -8.40
N GLY A 830 -21.52 -0.97 -8.20
CA GLY A 830 -22.64 -1.26 -7.33
C GLY A 830 -23.16 -2.68 -7.55
N ARG A 831 -24.36 -2.96 -7.04
CA ARG A 831 -25.06 -4.20 -7.34
C ARG A 831 -25.36 -4.24 -8.84
N ASP A 832 -24.99 -5.35 -9.49
CA ASP A 832 -25.15 -5.58 -10.93
C ASP A 832 -24.42 -4.60 -11.87
N THR A 833 -23.64 -3.65 -11.33
CA THR A 833 -22.91 -2.62 -12.10
C THR A 833 -21.42 -2.76 -11.83
N PHE A 834 -20.60 -3.10 -12.84
CA PHE A 834 -19.15 -3.32 -12.66
C PHE A 834 -18.31 -2.48 -13.62
N GLY A 835 -18.11 -1.22 -13.26
CA GLY A 835 -17.27 -0.28 -13.99
C GLY A 835 -17.87 0.17 -15.32
N GLU A 836 -19.16 0.50 -15.32
CA GLU A 836 -19.81 1.16 -16.44
C GLU A 836 -19.31 2.61 -16.54
N GLU A 837 -19.00 3.08 -17.74
CA GLU A 837 -18.54 4.46 -17.93
C GLU A 837 -19.68 5.43 -17.60
N ALA A 838 -19.44 6.30 -16.62
CA ALA A 838 -20.44 7.17 -16.01
C ALA A 838 -19.91 8.61 -15.85
N ARG A 839 -19.21 9.13 -16.87
CA ARG A 839 -18.52 10.42 -16.80
C ARG A 839 -19.44 11.60 -16.50
N GLU A 840 -20.58 11.70 -17.16
CA GLU A 840 -21.54 12.78 -16.93
C GLU A 840 -22.12 12.71 -15.52
N THR A 841 -22.51 11.51 -15.07
CA THR A 841 -23.03 11.25 -13.73
C THR A 841 -22.00 11.60 -12.66
N PHE A 842 -20.75 11.15 -12.82
CA PHE A 842 -19.69 11.45 -11.86
C PHE A 842 -19.40 12.95 -11.81
N SER A 843 -19.33 13.62 -12.95
CA SER A 843 -19.10 15.07 -13.00
C SER A 843 -20.22 15.85 -12.30
N ALA A 844 -21.48 15.43 -12.48
CA ALA A 844 -22.62 16.03 -11.80
C ALA A 844 -22.54 15.84 -10.27
N HIS A 845 -22.12 14.67 -9.80
CA HIS A 845 -21.87 14.40 -8.37
C HIS A 845 -20.73 15.23 -7.80
N LEU A 846 -19.62 15.38 -8.54
CA LEU A 846 -18.50 16.19 -8.09
C LEU A 846 -18.89 17.66 -7.90
N ALA A 847 -19.79 18.18 -8.74
CA ALA A 847 -20.26 19.56 -8.62
C ALA A 847 -21.13 19.81 -7.36
N THR A 848 -21.73 18.78 -6.78
CA THR A 848 -22.56 18.90 -5.56
C THR A 848 -21.78 18.74 -4.26
N ILE A 849 -20.53 18.25 -4.30
CA ILE A 849 -19.69 18.05 -3.11
C ILE A 849 -19.53 19.37 -2.36
N ASP A 850 -19.77 19.32 -1.05
CA ASP A 850 -19.57 20.46 -0.14
C ASP A 850 -18.19 20.46 0.52
N PHE A 851 -17.63 19.27 0.78
CA PHE A 851 -16.25 19.07 1.22
C PHE A 851 -15.77 17.66 0.89
N THR A 852 -14.46 17.47 0.86
CA THR A 852 -13.84 16.16 0.64
C THR A 852 -13.24 15.60 1.93
N PHE A 853 -13.21 14.28 2.06
CA PHE A 853 -12.76 13.61 3.28
C PHE A 853 -11.91 12.37 3.01
N ASN A 854 -10.86 12.25 3.82
CA ASN A 854 -10.10 11.02 4.03
C ASN A 854 -9.66 10.93 5.50
N LYS A 855 -9.03 9.84 5.92
CA LYS A 855 -8.57 9.68 7.31
C LYS A 855 -7.26 8.91 7.42
N THR A 856 -6.57 9.12 8.54
CA THR A 856 -5.52 8.23 9.03
C THR A 856 -5.96 7.43 10.24
N VAL A 857 -5.41 6.22 10.35
CA VAL A 857 -5.61 5.27 11.46
C VAL A 857 -4.29 4.97 12.16
N THR A 858 -3.17 5.44 11.63
CA THR A 858 -1.85 4.98 12.06
C THR A 858 -0.81 6.06 11.74
N ASP A 859 0.33 6.04 12.40
CA ASP A 859 1.42 6.95 12.03
C ASP A 859 2.41 6.27 11.08
N GLU A 860 2.55 4.95 11.10
CA GLU A 860 3.37 4.13 10.20
C GLU A 860 3.24 4.59 8.75
N TYR A 861 1.99 4.84 8.33
CA TYR A 861 1.64 5.43 7.04
C TYR A 861 1.06 6.83 7.23
N ASP A 862 1.54 7.76 6.41
CA ASP A 862 1.03 9.12 6.33
C ASP A 862 0.74 9.53 4.88
N LEU A 863 0.20 10.74 4.72
CA LEU A 863 -0.18 11.32 3.43
C LEU A 863 0.98 11.61 2.46
N LEU A 864 2.22 11.64 2.94
CA LEU A 864 3.44 11.84 2.16
C LEU A 864 4.10 10.51 1.78
N GLY A 865 3.81 9.44 2.52
CA GLY A 865 4.34 8.10 2.29
C GLY A 865 3.84 7.41 1.01
N CYS A 866 2.78 7.90 0.35
CA CYS A 866 2.27 7.31 -0.89
C CYS A 866 1.57 8.31 -1.82
N CYS A 867 1.86 8.23 -3.12
CA CYS A 867 1.23 9.09 -4.13
C CYS A 867 -0.26 8.82 -4.36
N CYS A 868 -0.77 7.68 -3.86
CA CYS A 868 -2.18 7.34 -3.93
C CYS A 868 -3.06 8.31 -3.13
N TYR A 869 -2.52 9.01 -2.12
CA TYR A 869 -3.27 9.97 -1.32
C TYR A 869 -3.53 11.26 -2.09
N PHE A 870 -2.50 12.01 -2.49
CA PHE A 870 -2.71 13.25 -3.26
C PHE A 870 -3.35 12.97 -4.63
N GLY A 871 -3.00 11.86 -5.30
CA GLY A 871 -3.61 11.53 -6.59
C GLY A 871 -5.07 11.07 -6.47
N GLY A 872 -5.47 10.50 -5.33
CA GLY A 872 -6.84 10.03 -5.07
C GLY A 872 -7.72 11.08 -4.40
N HIS A 873 -7.36 11.49 -3.18
CA HIS A 873 -8.09 12.52 -2.42
C HIS A 873 -7.81 13.92 -2.97
N GLY A 874 -6.56 14.31 -3.18
CA GLY A 874 -6.25 15.61 -3.79
C GLY A 874 -6.86 15.75 -5.19
N GLY A 875 -6.77 14.71 -6.02
CA GLY A 875 -7.45 14.65 -7.32
C GLY A 875 -8.98 14.80 -7.22
N LEU A 876 -9.62 14.19 -6.21
CA LEU A 876 -11.04 14.37 -5.93
C LEU A 876 -11.37 15.83 -5.58
N THR A 877 -10.57 16.44 -4.71
CA THR A 877 -10.73 17.84 -4.27
C THR A 877 -10.56 18.79 -5.44
N GLY A 878 -9.48 18.66 -6.21
CA GLY A 878 -9.22 19.48 -7.39
C GLY A 878 -10.32 19.36 -8.44
N ALA A 879 -10.81 18.15 -8.73
CA ALA A 879 -11.92 17.95 -9.66
C ALA A 879 -13.24 18.54 -9.15
N ALA A 880 -13.54 18.43 -7.84
CA ALA A 880 -14.73 19.01 -7.24
C ALA A 880 -14.70 20.56 -7.28
N ARG A 881 -13.55 21.18 -6.97
CA ARG A 881 -13.35 22.63 -7.10
C ARG A 881 -13.52 23.10 -8.55
N ALA A 882 -12.85 22.43 -9.49
CA ALA A 882 -12.90 22.77 -10.91
C ALA A 882 -14.32 22.69 -11.51
N LEU A 883 -15.10 21.67 -11.13
CA LEU A 883 -16.46 21.47 -11.66
C LEU A 883 -17.54 22.30 -10.96
N SER A 884 -17.38 22.54 -9.66
CA SER A 884 -18.34 23.33 -8.88
C SER A 884 -18.11 24.84 -8.99
N ASN A 885 -16.88 25.26 -9.31
CA ASN A 885 -16.43 26.66 -9.24
C ASN A 885 -16.72 27.30 -7.86
N ARG A 886 -16.68 26.47 -6.81
CA ARG A 886 -16.80 26.84 -5.39
C ARG A 886 -15.52 26.41 -4.69
N ASP A 887 -15.23 27.06 -3.56
CA ASP A 887 -14.27 26.48 -2.64
C ASP A 887 -14.86 25.22 -1.99
N VAL A 888 -14.09 24.15 -1.98
CA VAL A 888 -14.46 22.83 -1.46
C VAL A 888 -13.35 22.43 -0.49
N PRO A 889 -13.55 22.59 0.84
CA PRO A 889 -12.51 22.27 1.80
C PRO A 889 -12.18 20.77 1.80
N ALA A 890 -10.95 20.46 2.16
CA ALA A 890 -10.48 19.11 2.39
C ALA A 890 -10.30 18.87 3.90
N TYR A 891 -11.04 17.91 4.44
CA TYR A 891 -10.92 17.48 5.82
C TYR A 891 -10.23 16.13 5.94
N TYR A 892 -9.56 15.95 7.07
CA TYR A 892 -8.80 14.76 7.38
C TYR A 892 -9.14 14.26 8.79
N GLY A 893 -9.60 13.01 8.88
CA GLY A 893 -9.91 12.36 10.15
C GLY A 893 -8.68 11.69 10.77
N ASP A 894 -8.63 11.66 12.10
CA ASP A 894 -7.59 10.99 12.87
C ASP A 894 -8.23 10.00 13.84
N THR A 895 -7.88 8.72 13.67
CA THR A 895 -8.38 7.60 14.47
C THR A 895 -7.25 6.73 15.03
N ARG A 896 -6.05 7.29 15.13
CA ARG A 896 -4.89 6.64 15.75
C ARG A 896 -5.20 6.29 17.21
N ASP A 897 -5.80 7.24 17.92
CA ASP A 897 -6.40 7.02 19.24
C ASP A 897 -7.89 6.68 19.09
N ARG A 898 -8.28 5.46 19.49
CA ARG A 898 -9.67 4.99 19.40
C ARG A 898 -10.63 5.74 20.34
N ASP A 899 -10.11 6.32 21.42
CA ASP A 899 -10.90 7.03 22.41
C ASP A 899 -11.06 8.51 22.04
N ARG A 900 -10.16 9.03 21.20
CA ARG A 900 -10.14 10.42 20.74
C ARG A 900 -10.13 10.51 19.21
N VAL A 901 -11.33 10.55 18.64
CA VAL A 901 -11.53 10.81 17.21
C VAL A 901 -11.44 12.32 16.96
N GLU A 902 -10.57 12.72 16.05
CA GLU A 902 -10.42 14.12 15.65
C GLU A 902 -10.65 14.32 14.15
N VAL A 903 -11.06 15.53 13.77
CA VAL A 903 -11.15 15.95 12.38
C VAL A 903 -10.47 17.30 12.26
N ARG A 904 -9.56 17.43 11.30
CA ARG A 904 -8.79 18.63 11.00
C ARG A 904 -8.87 18.96 9.52
N THR A 905 -8.36 20.12 9.12
CA THR A 905 -8.16 20.41 7.69
C THR A 905 -6.99 19.61 7.13
N LEU A 906 -6.95 19.45 5.82
CA LEU A 906 -5.83 18.82 5.13
C LEU A 906 -4.52 19.59 5.39
N ALA A 907 -4.54 20.93 5.34
CA ALA A 907 -3.39 21.78 5.63
C ALA A 907 -2.83 21.54 7.04
N GLU A 908 -3.69 21.44 8.06
CA GLU A 908 -3.29 21.12 9.43
C GLU A 908 -2.59 19.76 9.54
N GLU A 909 -3.10 18.75 8.81
CA GLU A 909 -2.48 17.43 8.80
C GLU A 909 -1.15 17.42 8.03
N ILE A 910 -1.05 18.13 6.90
CA ILE A 910 0.21 18.29 6.15
C ILE A 910 1.27 18.92 7.04
N ARG A 911 0.94 20.03 7.73
CA ARG A 911 1.86 20.68 8.69
C ARG A 911 2.34 19.73 9.78
N ARG A 912 1.42 18.96 10.38
CA ARG A 912 1.77 17.95 11.39
C ARG A 912 2.75 16.93 10.84
N VAL A 913 2.45 16.31 9.70
CA VAL A 913 3.27 15.22 9.13
C VAL A 913 4.64 15.75 8.70
N VAL A 914 4.70 16.92 8.06
CA VAL A 914 5.96 17.54 7.64
C VAL A 914 6.86 17.81 8.85
N ARG A 915 6.34 18.42 9.92
CA ARG A 915 7.12 18.75 11.12
C ARG A 915 7.48 17.52 11.94
N ALA A 916 6.52 16.64 12.18
CA ALA A 916 6.74 15.47 13.01
C ALA A 916 7.67 14.44 12.34
N ARG A 917 7.73 14.42 10.99
CA ARG A 917 8.47 13.43 10.20
C ARG A 917 9.45 14.04 9.20
N LEU A 918 8.98 14.61 8.09
CA LEU A 918 9.85 14.97 6.95
C LEU A 918 11.02 15.89 7.35
N LEU A 919 10.73 16.93 8.14
CA LEU A 919 11.72 17.90 8.63
C LEU A 919 12.27 17.55 10.02
N ASN A 920 11.91 16.40 10.57
CA ASN A 920 12.37 15.98 11.89
C ASN A 920 13.78 15.39 11.78
N PRO A 921 14.79 15.97 12.46
CA PRO A 921 16.17 15.47 12.43
C PRO A 921 16.28 13.99 12.78
N LYS A 922 15.49 13.50 13.73
CA LYS A 922 15.50 12.09 14.16
C LYS A 922 15.04 11.14 13.05
N TRP A 923 14.04 11.54 12.28
CA TRP A 923 13.58 10.77 11.12
C TRP A 923 14.60 10.83 9.99
N ILE A 924 15.15 12.01 9.71
CA ILE A 924 16.19 12.21 8.68
C ILE A 924 17.41 11.34 8.98
N GLU A 925 17.94 11.40 10.21
CA GLU A 925 19.02 10.52 10.67
C GLU A 925 18.66 9.04 10.54
N GLY A 926 17.42 8.69 10.87
CA GLY A 926 16.85 7.36 10.67
C GLY A 926 16.97 6.89 9.22
N MET A 927 16.56 7.72 8.27
CA MET A 927 16.66 7.44 6.83
C MET A 927 18.10 7.41 6.35
N MET A 928 18.97 8.32 6.80
CA MET A 928 20.37 8.39 6.38
C MET A 928 21.16 7.11 6.68
N ARG A 929 20.78 6.34 7.71
CA ARG A 929 21.39 5.02 7.98
C ARG A 929 21.18 3.99 6.85
N HIS A 930 20.24 4.24 5.95
CA HIS A 930 19.89 3.36 4.82
C HIS A 930 20.40 3.88 3.47
N GLY A 931 21.37 4.81 3.47
CA GLY A 931 22.08 5.26 2.27
C GLY A 931 21.16 5.61 1.10
N TYR A 932 21.42 4.98 -0.06
CA TYR A 932 20.65 5.18 -1.29
C TYR A 932 19.12 5.04 -1.11
N ARG A 933 18.68 4.02 -0.35
CA ARG A 933 17.23 3.78 -0.10
C ARG A 933 16.63 4.88 0.75
N GLY A 934 17.33 5.29 1.80
CA GLY A 934 16.95 6.41 2.66
C GLY A 934 16.75 7.71 1.88
N ALA A 935 17.76 8.08 1.09
CA ALA A 935 17.71 9.26 0.22
C ALA A 935 16.53 9.22 -0.77
N GLY A 936 16.29 8.06 -1.40
CA GLY A 936 15.16 7.87 -2.32
C GLY A 936 13.79 8.00 -1.64
N ASP A 937 13.65 7.56 -0.38
CA ASP A 937 12.39 7.70 0.36
C ASP A 937 12.16 9.15 0.86
N ILE A 938 13.21 9.89 1.21
CA ILE A 938 13.12 11.34 1.46
C ILE A 938 12.63 12.07 0.21
N SER A 939 13.26 11.84 -0.95
CA SER A 939 12.87 12.45 -2.23
C SER A 939 11.41 12.15 -2.60
N LYS A 940 10.96 10.92 -2.34
CA LYS A 940 9.56 10.53 -2.49
C LYS A 940 8.61 11.36 -1.61
N HIS A 941 8.94 11.60 -0.34
CA HIS A 941 8.11 12.41 0.56
C HIS A 941 8.04 13.87 0.10
N VAL A 942 9.17 14.45 -0.33
CA VAL A 942 9.19 15.80 -0.93
C VAL A 942 8.33 15.85 -2.20
N GLY A 943 8.43 14.84 -3.06
CA GLY A 943 7.58 14.73 -4.25
C GLY A 943 6.09 14.60 -3.93
N ALA A 944 5.72 14.03 -2.77
CA ALA A 944 4.35 13.98 -2.31
C ALA A 944 3.85 15.33 -1.76
N VAL A 945 4.71 16.12 -1.10
CA VAL A 945 4.40 17.52 -0.72
C VAL A 945 4.06 18.32 -1.98
N TYR A 946 4.91 18.26 -3.01
CA TYR A 946 4.64 18.86 -4.32
C TYR A 946 3.32 18.39 -4.93
N GLY A 947 3.02 17.09 -4.84
CA GLY A 947 1.77 16.53 -5.37
C GLY A 947 0.51 17.01 -4.64
N TRP A 948 0.58 17.19 -3.32
CA TRP A 948 -0.52 17.78 -2.55
C TRP A 948 -0.74 19.24 -2.95
N GLU A 949 0.33 20.01 -3.08
CA GLU A 949 0.21 21.40 -3.51
C GLU A 949 -0.38 21.51 -4.92
N ALA A 950 0.13 20.72 -5.88
CA ALA A 950 -0.37 20.69 -7.25
C ALA A 950 -1.85 20.27 -7.38
N THR A 951 -2.41 19.58 -6.38
CA THR A 951 -3.79 19.07 -6.44
C THR A 951 -4.77 19.82 -5.54
N THR A 952 -4.27 20.50 -4.50
CA THR A 952 -5.12 21.11 -3.47
C THR A 952 -4.78 22.55 -3.12
N GLN A 953 -3.56 23.03 -3.38
CA GLN A 953 -3.08 24.34 -2.90
C GLN A 953 -3.22 24.52 -1.37
N GLU A 954 -2.97 23.46 -0.60
CA GLU A 954 -3.10 23.43 0.87
C GLU A 954 -1.74 23.28 1.57
N VAL A 955 -0.62 23.48 0.86
CA VAL A 955 0.73 23.42 1.40
C VAL A 955 1.27 24.84 1.58
N ASP A 956 1.67 25.18 2.80
CA ASP A 956 2.22 26.51 3.10
C ASP A 956 3.57 26.72 2.38
N ASP A 957 3.81 27.91 1.81
CA ASP A 957 5.08 28.28 1.12
C ASP A 957 6.31 28.00 1.97
N ARG A 958 6.20 28.28 3.28
CA ARG A 958 7.24 28.03 4.26
C ARG A 958 7.70 26.57 4.30
N ILE A 959 6.82 25.61 4.05
CA ILE A 959 7.18 24.19 4.00
C ILE A 959 8.20 23.94 2.89
N PHE A 960 8.03 24.56 1.71
CA PHE A 960 8.98 24.44 0.61
C PHE A 960 10.30 25.14 0.91
N ASP A 961 10.27 26.30 1.58
CA ASP A 961 11.48 26.98 2.05
C ASP A 961 12.25 26.08 3.02
N ASP A 962 11.58 25.50 4.02
CA ASP A 962 12.18 24.66 5.05
C ASP A 962 12.72 23.35 4.45
N ILE A 963 12.03 22.73 3.49
CA ILE A 963 12.51 21.58 2.71
C ILE A 963 13.80 21.94 1.95
N THR A 964 13.81 23.09 1.27
CA THR A 964 14.98 23.55 0.50
C THR A 964 16.17 23.79 1.41
N ARG A 965 15.96 24.50 2.53
CA ARG A 965 17.00 24.74 3.53
C ARG A 965 17.55 23.44 4.09
N THR A 966 16.67 22.49 4.42
CA THR A 966 17.04 21.24 5.09
C THR A 966 17.74 20.24 4.19
N PHE A 967 17.33 20.08 2.93
CA PHE A 967 17.83 19.00 2.07
C PHE A 967 18.76 19.46 0.93
N VAL A 968 18.71 20.74 0.56
CA VAL A 968 19.49 21.26 -0.57
C VAL A 968 20.59 22.22 -0.09
N LEU A 969 20.30 23.10 0.87
CA LEU A 969 21.23 24.14 1.31
C LEU A 969 22.07 23.73 2.53
N ASP A 970 21.55 22.87 3.39
CA ASP A 970 22.30 22.29 4.50
C ASP A 970 23.44 21.42 3.98
N ALA A 971 24.63 21.60 4.55
CA ALA A 971 25.84 20.97 4.03
C ALA A 971 25.88 19.46 4.30
N ASP A 972 25.38 19.03 5.47
CA ASP A 972 25.48 17.64 5.92
C ASP A 972 24.50 16.76 5.13
N THR A 973 23.26 17.22 4.96
CA THR A 973 22.27 16.50 4.15
C THR A 973 22.62 16.51 2.68
N ARG A 974 23.13 17.63 2.14
CA ARG A 974 23.57 17.70 0.74
C ARG A 974 24.73 16.73 0.48
N GLU A 975 25.75 16.71 1.33
CA GLU A 975 26.87 15.77 1.21
C GLU A 975 26.39 14.31 1.28
N PHE A 976 25.41 14.00 2.14
CA PHE A 976 24.78 12.68 2.18
C PHE A 976 24.15 12.31 0.83
N PHE A 977 23.35 13.19 0.26
CA PHE A 977 22.72 12.95 -1.04
C PHE A 977 23.75 12.79 -2.17
N GLU A 978 24.75 13.67 -2.24
CA GLU A 978 25.81 13.62 -3.26
C GLU A 978 26.56 12.27 -3.24
N ASN A 979 26.80 11.72 -2.04
CA ASN A 979 27.52 10.46 -1.88
C ASN A 979 26.64 9.22 -2.05
N GLU A 980 25.38 9.27 -1.59
CA GLU A 980 24.51 8.09 -1.50
C GLU A 980 23.50 7.99 -2.64
N ASN A 981 22.89 9.10 -3.09
CA ASN A 981 21.90 9.12 -4.16
C ASN A 981 21.72 10.53 -4.77
N PRO A 982 22.66 10.99 -5.63
CA PRO A 982 22.59 12.31 -6.25
C PRO A 982 21.36 12.51 -7.14
N TRP A 983 20.82 11.44 -7.72
CA TRP A 983 19.60 11.48 -8.54
C TRP A 983 18.35 11.81 -7.71
N ALA A 984 18.31 11.40 -6.44
CA ALA A 984 17.22 11.76 -5.54
C ALA A 984 17.24 13.27 -5.21
N LEU A 985 18.44 13.86 -5.10
CA LEU A 985 18.61 15.29 -4.87
C LEU A 985 18.30 16.12 -6.12
N GLU A 986 18.68 15.64 -7.30
CA GLU A 986 18.25 16.22 -8.58
C GLU A 986 16.72 16.25 -8.67
N GLU A 987 16.05 15.15 -8.36
CA GLU A 987 14.59 15.10 -8.36
C GLU A 987 13.97 16.09 -7.35
N ILE A 988 14.53 16.21 -6.13
CA ILE A 988 14.09 17.21 -5.14
C ILE A 988 14.22 18.62 -5.71
N GLY A 989 15.41 18.98 -6.19
CA GLY A 989 15.67 20.32 -6.74
C GLY A 989 14.79 20.64 -7.94
N ARG A 990 14.58 19.66 -8.84
CA ARG A 990 13.72 19.77 -10.02
C ARG A 990 12.26 20.01 -9.63
N ARG A 991 11.73 19.29 -8.65
CA ARG A 991 10.35 19.48 -8.13
C ARG A 991 10.17 20.84 -7.47
N LEU A 992 11.15 21.30 -6.69
CA LEU A 992 11.11 22.61 -6.04
C LEU A 992 11.14 23.76 -7.06
N LEU A 993 12.04 23.69 -8.06
CA LEU A 993 12.09 24.67 -9.14
C LEU A 993 10.80 24.66 -9.98
N GLU A 994 10.19 23.49 -10.19
CA GLU A 994 8.91 23.38 -10.87
C GLU A 994 7.76 23.96 -10.06
N ALA A 995 7.72 23.76 -8.74
CA ALA A 995 6.74 24.37 -7.86
C ALA A 995 6.77 25.90 -7.99
N HIS A 996 7.96 26.49 -7.87
CA HIS A 996 8.14 27.93 -8.08
C HIS A 996 7.76 28.37 -9.49
N GLY A 997 8.22 27.66 -10.53
CA GLY A 997 7.94 27.99 -11.93
C GLY A 997 6.45 27.93 -12.30
N ARG A 998 5.66 27.16 -11.55
CA ARG A 998 4.20 27.05 -11.71
C ARG A 998 3.41 28.01 -10.80
N GLY A 999 4.08 28.76 -9.92
CA GLY A 999 3.41 29.61 -8.93
C GLY A 999 2.73 28.85 -7.79
N LEU A 1000 3.14 27.59 -7.57
CA LEU A 1000 2.73 26.77 -6.42
C LEU A 1000 3.57 27.05 -5.17
N TRP A 1001 4.66 27.80 -5.32
CA TRP A 1001 5.55 28.18 -4.23
C TRP A 1001 6.10 29.58 -4.47
N ASP A 1002 5.73 30.52 -3.59
CA ASP A 1002 6.34 31.85 -3.51
C ASP A 1002 7.57 31.82 -2.60
N ALA A 1003 8.70 31.43 -3.21
CA ALA A 1003 9.96 31.21 -2.52
C ALA A 1003 10.58 32.49 -1.94
N ASP A 1004 11.17 32.38 -0.75
CA ASP A 1004 12.11 33.38 -0.26
C ASP A 1004 13.23 33.59 -1.31
N PRO A 1005 13.50 34.84 -1.75
CA PRO A 1005 14.49 35.13 -2.77
C PRO A 1005 15.88 34.55 -2.49
N GLU A 1006 16.32 34.52 -1.22
CA GLU A 1006 17.62 33.95 -0.84
C GLU A 1006 17.62 32.42 -0.96
N VAL A 1007 16.51 31.78 -0.59
CA VAL A 1007 16.32 30.32 -0.72
C VAL A 1007 16.33 29.91 -2.18
N LEU A 1008 15.61 30.66 -3.02
CA LEU A 1008 15.52 30.40 -4.45
C LEU A 1008 16.86 30.58 -5.17
N GLU A 1009 17.65 31.59 -4.81
CA GLU A 1009 18.99 31.78 -5.35
C GLU A 1009 19.91 30.61 -4.96
N GLY A 1010 19.86 30.20 -3.69
CA GLY A 1010 20.59 29.02 -3.20
C GLY A 1010 20.20 27.73 -3.93
N LEU A 1011 18.89 27.49 -4.12
CA LEU A 1011 18.37 26.33 -4.83
C LEU A 1011 18.86 26.30 -6.28
N ARG A 1012 18.80 27.43 -7.00
CA ARG A 1012 19.27 27.52 -8.39
C ARG A 1012 20.78 27.25 -8.49
N ALA A 1013 21.58 27.79 -7.57
CA ALA A 1013 23.01 27.55 -7.55
C ALA A 1013 23.32 26.07 -7.30
N ALA A 1014 22.73 25.47 -6.27
CA ALA A 1014 22.91 24.06 -5.95
C ALA A 1014 22.46 23.15 -7.11
N TYR A 1015 21.33 23.46 -7.74
CA TYR A 1015 20.81 22.69 -8.86
C TYR A 1015 21.72 22.72 -10.10
N LEU A 1016 22.29 23.89 -10.42
CA LEU A 1016 23.28 24.00 -11.50
C LEU A 1016 24.55 23.20 -11.23
N ASP A 1017 25.06 23.23 -9.99
CA ASP A 1017 26.24 22.46 -9.59
C ASP A 1017 25.97 20.95 -9.69
N MET A 1018 24.77 20.51 -9.29
CA MET A 1018 24.35 19.11 -9.41
C MET A 1018 24.19 18.65 -10.85
N GLU A 1019 23.53 19.42 -11.72
CA GLU A 1019 23.41 19.08 -13.14
C GLU A 1019 24.79 18.95 -13.77
N GLY A 1020 25.70 19.89 -13.49
CA GLY A 1020 27.09 19.81 -13.96
C GLY A 1020 27.81 18.54 -13.49
N TRP A 1021 27.62 18.16 -12.22
CA TRP A 1021 28.18 16.91 -11.68
C TRP A 1021 27.61 15.66 -12.36
N ILE A 1022 26.29 15.60 -12.59
CA ILE A 1022 25.64 14.48 -13.27
C ILE A 1022 26.14 14.37 -14.71
N GLU A 1023 26.19 15.49 -15.44
CA GLU A 1023 26.69 15.55 -16.81
C GLU A 1023 28.16 15.10 -16.92
N ASP A 1024 29.03 15.48 -15.98
CA ASP A 1024 30.43 15.04 -15.94
C ASP A 1024 30.57 13.51 -15.72
N HIS A 1025 29.60 12.89 -15.04
CA HIS A 1025 29.56 11.45 -14.78
C HIS A 1025 28.81 10.66 -15.86
N MET A 1026 28.07 11.33 -16.75
CA MET A 1026 27.54 10.73 -17.97
C MET A 1026 28.69 10.50 -18.95
N GLY A 1027 28.83 9.27 -19.45
CA GLY A 1027 29.83 9.02 -20.50
C GLY A 1027 29.50 9.80 -21.78
N ASP A 1028 30.51 10.14 -22.59
CA ASP A 1028 30.35 10.71 -23.96
C ASP A 1028 29.84 9.62 -24.94
N ALA A 1029 28.86 8.82 -24.52
CA ALA A 1029 28.41 7.60 -25.18
C ALA A 1029 27.51 7.87 -26.39
N GLY A 1030 26.99 9.10 -26.52
CA GLY A 1030 26.00 9.50 -27.52
C GLY A 1030 24.62 8.84 -27.31
N GLY A 1031 23.57 9.51 -27.78
CA GLY A 1031 22.18 9.05 -27.65
C GLY A 1031 21.27 10.12 -27.05
N ASP A 1032 19.96 9.94 -27.20
CA ASP A 1032 18.97 10.90 -26.72
C ASP A 1032 18.65 10.66 -25.24
N VAL A 1033 18.74 11.74 -24.45
CA VAL A 1033 18.38 11.81 -23.03
C VAL A 1033 17.52 13.06 -22.80
N GLN A 1034 16.75 13.08 -21.72
CA GLN A 1034 15.95 14.26 -21.33
C GLN A 1034 16.75 15.29 -20.55
N GLY A 1035 17.61 14.83 -19.64
CA GLY A 1035 18.19 15.67 -18.59
C GLY A 1035 17.14 16.26 -17.65
N GLY A 1036 17.42 17.43 -17.06
CA GLY A 1036 16.53 18.14 -16.14
C GLY A 1036 15.42 18.94 -16.82
N ALA A 1037 15.39 19.01 -18.16
CA ALA A 1037 14.43 19.83 -18.88
C ALA A 1037 12.99 19.31 -18.75
N ILE A 1038 12.06 20.21 -18.46
CA ILE A 1038 10.62 19.93 -18.43
C ILE A 1038 9.98 20.44 -19.72
N ARG A 1039 9.36 19.53 -20.48
CA ARG A 1039 8.49 19.84 -21.61
C ARG A 1039 7.09 19.32 -21.31
N VAL A 1040 6.07 20.07 -21.72
CA VAL A 1040 4.68 19.78 -21.37
C VAL A 1040 3.84 19.67 -22.63
N VAL A 1041 3.32 18.47 -22.89
CA VAL A 1041 2.30 18.17 -23.89
C VAL A 1041 1.05 17.68 -23.16
N THR A 1042 -0.06 18.41 -23.27
CA THR A 1042 -1.30 18.02 -22.57
C THR A 1042 -2.12 17.00 -23.38
N LEU A 1043 -3.13 16.41 -22.73
CA LEU A 1043 -4.13 15.57 -23.40
C LEU A 1043 -4.77 16.27 -24.61
N GLN A 1044 -5.11 17.55 -24.46
CA GLN A 1044 -5.75 18.33 -25.51
C GLN A 1044 -4.81 18.59 -26.68
N ASP A 1045 -3.52 18.84 -26.39
CA ASP A 1045 -2.48 19.00 -27.42
C ASP A 1045 -2.34 17.72 -28.26
N LEU A 1046 -2.32 16.55 -27.61
CA LEU A 1046 -2.24 15.24 -28.30
C LEU A 1046 -3.51 14.91 -29.10
N GLU A 1047 -4.70 15.19 -28.57
CA GLU A 1047 -5.94 14.99 -29.32
C GLU A 1047 -6.03 15.91 -30.54
N ALA A 1048 -5.51 17.13 -30.45
CA ALA A 1048 -5.41 18.03 -31.58
C ALA A 1048 -4.42 17.52 -32.65
N LEU A 1049 -3.27 16.97 -32.24
CA LEU A 1049 -2.30 16.34 -33.13
C LEU A 1049 -2.90 15.13 -33.86
N ARG A 1050 -3.55 14.20 -33.14
CA ARG A 1050 -4.20 13.01 -33.73
C ARG A 1050 -5.35 13.34 -34.68
N ARG A 1051 -6.01 14.49 -34.52
CA ARG A 1051 -7.05 14.96 -35.47
C ARG A 1051 -6.47 15.62 -36.71
N ALA A 1052 -5.21 16.04 -36.66
CA ALA A 1052 -4.51 16.67 -37.77
C ALA A 1052 -3.77 15.66 -38.68
N GLU A 1053 -3.42 14.49 -38.13
CA GLU A 1053 -2.96 13.28 -38.83
C GLU A 1053 -4.13 12.50 -39.45
#